data_AF-A0A0F9K1S6-F1
#
_entry.id   AF-A0A0F9K1S6-F1
#
_cell.length_a   1.000
_cell.length_b   1.000
_cell.length_c   1.000
_cell.angle_alpha   90.00
_cell.angle_beta   90.00
_cell.angle_gamma   90.00
#
_symmetry.space_group_name_H-M   'P 1'
#
loop_
_entity.id
_entity.type
_entity.pdbx_description
1 polymer ?
#
loop_
_entity_poly.entity_id
_entity_poly.type
_entity_poly.pdbx_seq_one_letter_code
_entity_poly.pdbx_strand_id
1 'polypeptide(L)'
;GTAPLGLNNQRVQVDVQAIDGLASAATVLGLWLAEGVQTVADSGTTTTLVDAVLTQADGYWKGALLVFRSGTNAGRTAIITDFDAATDTLTFAPAVPDAVTTEGYVLVPGLGHADITAISQDATAADNLELQYDGTGLLGDAFPLRQDQGASISGGLSVRSNMTSVTVIQGSEQDLANTNASNDTRWTGDDDGAGAEFIFRCTPADITAAPGELHFEGYYDEPSGSSNGATLSVYNFQSATWDVHVLMTNSGSDETHEFSLAHENGAPGSGTLETVAYTIGDVLIKVEQDTQETGNACLLIDRMYVGFISAAVTAAEMADAVWDEPVAEHVAAGSFGKTDADILADTDNLQTSQGNWLTATGFSTHDAAAVYTAFGDGSNLTALATATGFSTHTAANVWAVDATGEQTQGTFGQAMGDPGATAKSLWQATVSDAAGVSVSADVIAVKTDTGNLVTRIPSALFSGITSLAQWLGILGGKQAGNATAQTEMRATGAGSGTIDPTTDSQEAIRDNTAWNTATGFSTHAATDIVSAGAIITLAGAVVNVDLVDVLTTYTGNTLQTGDSFARIGAAGASLSDLGGMSTGMKAEVLVEINTAIDTAIAELGVAAPTATPTLRTGMMLMYMALRNKTIVQTSGTDALEIYNDAGTKIASKLLTDDGADYSEAKLS
;
A
#
# COMPACT_ATOMS: atom_id res chain seq x y z
N GLY A 1 -67.91 -13.48 -2.70
CA GLY A 1 -67.52 -14.03 -4.01
C GLY A 1 -66.50 -13.10 -4.60
N THR A 2 -65.25 -13.38 -4.31
CA THR A 2 -64.07 -12.71 -4.86
C THR A 2 -63.86 -13.16 -6.30
N ALA A 3 -63.83 -12.21 -7.23
CA ALA A 3 -63.10 -12.33 -8.47
C ALA A 3 -62.39 -10.98 -8.69
N PRO A 4 -61.05 -10.92 -8.63
CA PRO A 4 -60.33 -9.72 -8.97
C PRO A 4 -60.46 -9.50 -10.48
N LEU A 5 -60.93 -8.31 -10.87
CA LEU A 5 -60.86 -7.85 -12.26
C LEU A 5 -59.38 -7.66 -12.59
N GLY A 6 -58.79 -8.69 -13.21
CA GLY A 6 -57.46 -8.64 -13.77
C GLY A 6 -57.38 -7.56 -14.85
N LEU A 7 -56.38 -6.70 -14.68
CA LEU A 7 -55.94 -5.71 -15.66
C LEU A 7 -55.48 -6.43 -16.93
N ASN A 8 -56.37 -6.52 -17.92
CA ASN A 8 -56.02 -6.95 -19.26
C ASN A 8 -56.27 -5.77 -20.22
N ASN A 9 -55.18 -5.36 -20.88
CA ASN A 9 -55.03 -4.27 -21.85
C ASN A 9 -55.18 -2.85 -21.29
N GLN A 10 -54.01 -2.21 -21.11
CA GLN A 10 -53.82 -0.76 -20.96
C GLN A 10 -54.67 -0.01 -22.00
N ARG A 11 -55.87 0.41 -21.59
CA ARG A 11 -56.55 1.56 -22.14
C ARG A 11 -56.37 2.66 -21.11
N VAL A 12 -55.70 3.74 -21.49
CA VAL A 12 -55.75 4.98 -20.71
C VAL A 12 -57.23 5.33 -20.57
N GLN A 13 -57.78 5.12 -19.36
CA GLN A 13 -59.12 5.61 -19.03
C GLN A 13 -58.97 7.11 -18.85
N VAL A 14 -59.12 7.83 -19.96
CA VAL A 14 -59.28 9.27 -19.91
C VAL A 14 -60.63 9.53 -19.26
N ASP A 15 -60.63 10.03 -18.02
CA ASP A 15 -61.85 10.51 -17.39
C ASP A 15 -62.29 11.79 -18.12
N VAL A 16 -63.23 11.63 -19.04
CA VAL A 16 -63.75 12.72 -19.88
C VAL A 16 -64.42 13.80 -19.01
N GLN A 17 -64.88 13.47 -17.79
CA GLN A 17 -65.43 14.47 -16.87
C GLN A 17 -64.35 15.34 -16.22
N ALA A 18 -63.10 14.88 -16.13
CA ALA A 18 -61.97 15.70 -15.65
C ALA A 18 -61.44 16.68 -16.73
N ILE A 19 -61.76 16.44 -18.01
CA ILE A 19 -61.38 17.32 -19.13
C ILE A 19 -62.42 18.40 -19.38
N ASP A 20 -63.70 18.13 -19.10
CA ASP A 20 -64.78 19.12 -19.26
C ASP A 20 -64.64 20.24 -18.22
N GLY A 21 -64.18 21.41 -18.66
CA GLY A 21 -63.99 22.61 -17.83
C GLY A 21 -62.55 23.14 -17.73
N LEU A 22 -61.54 22.42 -18.22
CA LEU A 22 -60.13 22.84 -18.20
C LEU A 22 -59.61 23.13 -19.61
N ALA A 23 -59.58 24.42 -19.99
CA ALA A 23 -59.15 24.88 -21.31
C ALA A 23 -57.74 24.40 -21.71
N SER A 24 -56.84 24.25 -20.75
CA SER A 24 -55.45 23.81 -20.96
C SER A 24 -55.37 22.33 -21.34
N ALA A 25 -56.16 21.46 -20.69
CA ALA A 25 -56.19 20.03 -21.00
C ALA A 25 -56.80 19.76 -22.39
N ALA A 26 -57.85 20.51 -22.74
CA ALA A 26 -58.43 20.47 -24.09
C ALA A 26 -57.47 21.03 -25.16
N THR A 27 -56.67 22.04 -24.84
CA THR A 27 -55.64 22.60 -25.74
C THR A 27 -54.51 21.61 -25.98
N VAL A 28 -54.04 20.92 -24.93
CA VAL A 28 -52.99 19.90 -25.01
C VAL A 28 -53.49 18.66 -25.77
N LEU A 29 -54.72 18.20 -25.54
CA LEU A 29 -55.34 17.16 -26.36
C LEU A 29 -55.51 17.60 -27.82
N GLY A 30 -55.87 18.87 -28.06
CA GLY A 30 -55.94 19.45 -29.39
C GLY A 30 -54.59 19.53 -30.11
N LEU A 31 -53.51 19.85 -29.37
CA LEU A 31 -52.12 19.82 -29.86
C LEU A 31 -51.70 18.39 -30.19
N TRP A 32 -52.02 17.44 -29.32
CA TRP A 32 -51.68 16.02 -29.48
C TRP A 32 -52.38 15.38 -30.69
N LEU A 33 -53.62 15.79 -30.98
CA LEU A 33 -54.31 15.44 -32.23
C LEU A 33 -53.79 16.22 -33.46
N ALA A 34 -53.12 17.37 -33.27
CA ALA A 34 -52.54 18.15 -34.36
C ALA A 34 -51.18 17.60 -34.82
N GLU A 35 -50.41 16.99 -33.91
CA GLU A 35 -49.09 16.37 -34.17
C GLU A 35 -49.17 14.98 -34.84
N GLY A 36 -50.35 14.36 -34.92
CA GLY A 36 -50.56 13.11 -35.65
C GLY A 36 -50.34 13.26 -37.16
N VAL A 37 -49.93 12.18 -37.83
CA VAL A 37 -49.73 12.18 -39.29
C VAL A 37 -51.08 12.36 -39.97
N GLN A 38 -51.24 13.46 -40.72
CA GLN A 38 -52.47 13.80 -41.43
C GLN A 38 -52.28 13.61 -42.92
N THR A 39 -53.08 12.76 -43.51
CA THR A 39 -53.00 12.41 -44.94
C THR A 39 -54.38 11.98 -45.44
N VAL A 40 -54.48 11.63 -46.72
CA VAL A 40 -55.71 11.25 -47.39
C VAL A 40 -55.55 9.84 -47.91
N ALA A 41 -56.50 8.96 -47.62
CA ALA A 41 -56.48 7.59 -48.12
C ALA A 41 -56.50 7.57 -49.65
N ASP A 42 -55.86 6.57 -50.25
CA ASP A 42 -55.96 6.34 -51.68
C ASP A 42 -57.11 5.37 -52.01
N SER A 43 -57.33 4.38 -51.14
CA SER A 43 -58.44 3.43 -51.22
C SER A 43 -58.60 2.62 -49.93
N GLY A 44 -59.54 1.67 -49.90
CA GLY A 44 -59.67 0.74 -48.78
C GLY A 44 -60.96 -0.07 -48.81
N THR A 45 -61.28 -0.67 -47.66
CA THR A 45 -62.51 -1.42 -47.42
C THR A 45 -63.15 -0.94 -46.11
N THR A 46 -64.12 -1.65 -45.57
CA THR A 46 -64.69 -1.33 -44.25
C THR A 46 -63.76 -1.65 -43.08
N THR A 47 -62.66 -2.38 -43.32
CA THR A 47 -61.67 -2.77 -42.28
C THR A 47 -60.24 -2.45 -42.66
N THR A 48 -60.01 -1.90 -43.84
CA THR A 48 -58.67 -1.57 -44.33
C THR A 48 -58.63 -0.20 -44.95
N LEU A 49 -57.47 0.44 -44.87
CA LEU A 49 -57.15 1.70 -45.52
C LEU A 49 -55.80 1.54 -46.20
N VAL A 50 -55.70 1.96 -47.44
CA VAL A 50 -54.48 1.95 -48.24
C VAL A 50 -54.10 3.39 -48.53
N ASP A 51 -52.88 3.77 -48.20
CA ASP A 51 -52.32 5.09 -48.50
C ASP A 51 -50.83 4.93 -48.81
N ALA A 52 -50.46 5.14 -50.07
CA ALA A 52 -49.08 4.96 -50.55
C ALA A 52 -48.08 5.97 -49.95
N VAL A 53 -48.57 7.00 -49.24
CA VAL A 53 -47.73 7.96 -48.51
C VAL A 53 -47.16 7.33 -47.22
N LEU A 54 -47.78 6.28 -46.68
CA LEU A 54 -47.29 5.57 -45.49
C LEU A 54 -46.17 4.60 -45.88
N THR A 55 -44.91 4.98 -45.64
CA THR A 55 -43.71 4.22 -46.06
C THR A 55 -42.93 3.59 -44.90
N GLN A 56 -43.53 3.48 -43.72
CA GLN A 56 -42.87 2.95 -42.53
C GLN A 56 -42.72 1.42 -42.59
N ALA A 57 -41.98 0.83 -41.64
CA ALA A 57 -41.78 -0.61 -41.58
C ALA A 57 -43.09 -1.37 -41.23
N ASP A 58 -43.13 -2.65 -41.58
CA ASP A 58 -44.25 -3.55 -41.26
C ASP A 58 -44.57 -3.53 -39.76
N GLY A 59 -45.86 -3.44 -39.43
CA GLY A 59 -46.36 -3.36 -38.06
C GLY A 59 -46.11 -2.03 -37.33
N TYR A 60 -45.44 -1.04 -37.94
CA TYR A 60 -45.08 0.24 -37.28
C TYR A 60 -46.31 0.98 -36.71
N TRP A 61 -47.43 0.97 -37.43
CA TRP A 61 -48.65 1.66 -37.01
C TRP A 61 -49.58 0.83 -36.12
N LYS A 62 -49.21 -0.41 -35.78
CA LYS A 62 -50.04 -1.28 -34.95
C LYS A 62 -50.24 -0.68 -33.56
N GLY A 63 -51.50 -0.52 -33.16
CA GLY A 63 -51.92 0.12 -31.90
C GLY A 63 -52.15 1.63 -32.00
N ALA A 64 -51.87 2.26 -33.14
CA ALA A 64 -52.19 3.67 -33.37
C ALA A 64 -53.71 3.92 -33.43
N LEU A 65 -54.13 5.12 -33.03
CA LEU A 65 -55.50 5.57 -33.17
C LEU A 65 -55.69 6.22 -34.54
N LEU A 66 -56.61 5.67 -35.34
CA LEU A 66 -57.06 6.22 -36.60
C LEU A 66 -58.32 7.05 -36.39
N VAL A 67 -58.33 8.29 -36.89
CA VAL A 67 -59.47 9.21 -36.84
C VAL A 67 -59.77 9.72 -38.24
N PHE A 68 -60.96 9.42 -38.77
CA PHE A 68 -61.42 9.95 -40.05
C PHE A 68 -61.91 11.40 -39.87
N ARG A 69 -61.31 12.33 -40.61
CA ARG A 69 -61.63 13.77 -40.54
C ARG A 69 -62.56 14.24 -41.65
N SER A 70 -62.70 13.50 -42.74
CA SER A 70 -63.59 13.86 -43.85
C SER A 70 -64.26 12.65 -44.52
N GLY A 71 -65.18 12.91 -45.45
CA GLY A 71 -65.94 11.91 -46.20
C GLY A 71 -67.03 11.19 -45.41
N THR A 72 -67.51 10.06 -45.93
CA THR A 72 -68.69 9.34 -45.41
C THR A 72 -68.44 8.74 -44.01
N ASN A 73 -67.18 8.44 -43.70
CA ASN A 73 -66.74 7.93 -42.41
C ASN A 73 -66.28 9.04 -41.43
N ALA A 74 -66.49 10.33 -41.74
CA ALA A 74 -66.02 11.44 -40.89
C ALA A 74 -66.51 11.32 -39.43
N GLY A 75 -65.61 11.58 -38.49
CA GLY A 75 -65.87 11.47 -37.05
C GLY A 75 -65.83 10.05 -36.49
N ARG A 76 -65.58 9.03 -37.33
CA ARG A 76 -65.34 7.65 -36.88
C ARG A 76 -63.89 7.47 -36.45
N THR A 77 -63.69 6.62 -35.45
CA THR A 77 -62.37 6.25 -34.95
C THR A 77 -62.22 4.73 -34.91
N ALA A 78 -61.01 4.26 -35.17
CA ALA A 78 -60.65 2.84 -35.12
C ALA A 78 -59.22 2.70 -34.61
N ILE A 79 -58.87 1.51 -34.09
CA ILE A 79 -57.49 1.19 -33.72
C ILE A 79 -56.87 0.36 -34.83
N ILE A 80 -55.67 0.73 -35.26
CA ILE A 80 -54.91 -0.05 -36.22
C ILE A 80 -54.47 -1.36 -35.56
N THR A 81 -54.90 -2.48 -36.13
CA THR A 81 -54.52 -3.81 -35.68
C THR A 81 -53.30 -4.35 -36.41
N ASP A 82 -53.02 -3.83 -37.60
CA ASP A 82 -51.83 -4.21 -38.38
C ASP A 82 -51.50 -3.17 -39.47
N PHE A 83 -50.25 -3.15 -39.93
CA PHE A 83 -49.82 -2.35 -41.08
C PHE A 83 -48.89 -3.17 -41.96
N ASP A 84 -49.31 -3.47 -43.19
CA ASP A 84 -48.50 -4.15 -44.20
C ASP A 84 -47.73 -3.12 -45.02
N ALA A 85 -46.41 -3.07 -44.83
CA ALA A 85 -45.52 -2.12 -45.51
C ALA A 85 -45.24 -2.47 -46.98
N ALA A 86 -45.60 -3.67 -47.45
CA ALA A 86 -45.43 -4.03 -48.86
C ALA A 86 -46.57 -3.50 -49.74
N THR A 87 -47.74 -3.27 -49.14
CA THR A 87 -48.95 -2.78 -49.83
C THR A 87 -49.50 -1.49 -49.24
N ASP A 88 -48.75 -0.85 -48.35
CA ASP A 88 -49.09 0.37 -47.61
C ASP A 88 -50.51 0.31 -47.00
N THR A 89 -50.88 -0.86 -46.49
CA THR A 89 -52.24 -1.16 -46.05
C THR A 89 -52.34 -1.25 -44.53
N LEU A 90 -53.12 -0.35 -43.96
CA LEU A 90 -53.56 -0.39 -42.57
C LEU A 90 -54.78 -1.31 -42.44
N THR A 91 -54.75 -2.23 -41.48
CA THR A 91 -55.91 -3.00 -41.04
C THR A 91 -56.34 -2.50 -39.68
N PHE A 92 -57.64 -2.25 -39.49
CA PHE A 92 -58.15 -1.66 -38.25
C PHE A 92 -59.46 -2.30 -37.77
N ALA A 93 -59.73 -2.12 -36.48
CA ALA A 93 -60.97 -2.54 -35.84
C ALA A 93 -61.47 -1.47 -34.84
N PRO A 94 -62.79 -1.29 -34.67
CA PRO A 94 -63.89 -2.00 -35.36
C PRO A 94 -64.06 -1.56 -36.83
N ALA A 95 -64.79 -2.35 -37.62
CA ALA A 95 -65.10 -2.02 -39.00
C ALA A 95 -65.91 -0.70 -39.09
N VAL A 96 -65.57 0.15 -40.05
CA VAL A 96 -66.35 1.36 -40.34
C VAL A 96 -67.57 1.02 -41.21
N PRO A 97 -68.65 1.84 -41.16
CA PRO A 97 -69.91 1.53 -41.84
C PRO A 97 -69.81 1.47 -43.37
N ASP A 98 -69.01 2.35 -43.96
CA ASP A 98 -68.83 2.47 -45.40
C ASP A 98 -67.36 2.17 -45.78
N ALA A 99 -67.13 1.63 -46.98
CA ALA A 99 -65.77 1.33 -47.43
C ALA A 99 -64.92 2.61 -47.53
N VAL A 100 -63.68 2.56 -47.03
CA VAL A 100 -62.72 3.65 -47.17
C VAL A 100 -62.38 3.85 -48.66
N THR A 101 -62.41 5.10 -49.09
CA THR A 101 -62.06 5.56 -50.43
C THR A 101 -60.95 6.61 -50.32
N THR A 102 -61.27 7.89 -50.53
CA THR A 102 -60.32 9.01 -50.48
C THR A 102 -60.57 9.94 -49.30
N GLU A 103 -60.92 9.39 -48.14
CA GLU A 103 -61.15 10.19 -46.94
C GLU A 103 -59.84 10.69 -46.30
N GLY A 104 -59.88 11.93 -45.81
CA GLY A 104 -58.82 12.50 -45.00
C GLY A 104 -58.87 11.93 -43.59
N TYR A 105 -57.72 11.52 -43.07
CA TYR A 105 -57.61 10.91 -41.75
C TYR A 105 -56.37 11.39 -41.01
N VAL A 106 -56.36 11.10 -39.70
CA VAL A 106 -55.20 11.32 -38.85
C VAL A 106 -54.86 10.06 -38.11
N LEU A 107 -53.59 9.67 -38.19
CA LEU A 107 -52.98 8.64 -37.38
C LEU A 107 -52.29 9.32 -36.21
N VAL A 108 -52.78 9.01 -35.01
CA VAL A 108 -52.07 9.37 -33.79
C VAL A 108 -51.28 8.14 -33.38
N PRO A 109 -49.93 8.17 -33.46
CA PRO A 109 -49.11 7.03 -33.06
C PRO A 109 -49.48 6.67 -31.63
N GLY A 110 -49.67 5.38 -31.37
CA GLY A 110 -49.83 4.91 -30.00
C GLY A 110 -48.58 5.34 -29.24
N LEU A 111 -48.74 5.94 -28.04
CA LEU A 111 -47.61 6.30 -27.19
C LEU A 111 -46.66 5.11 -27.17
N GLY A 112 -45.49 5.28 -27.78
CA GLY A 112 -44.38 4.37 -27.62
C GLY A 112 -44.09 4.39 -26.14
N HIS A 113 -44.69 3.43 -25.42
CA HIS A 113 -44.44 3.28 -24.01
C HIS A 113 -42.93 3.05 -23.93
N ALA A 114 -42.18 4.01 -23.39
CA ALA A 114 -41.14 3.63 -22.45
C ALA A 114 -41.80 2.55 -21.62
N ASP A 115 -41.23 1.34 -21.56
CA ASP A 115 -41.89 0.20 -20.95
C ASP A 115 -42.08 0.51 -19.47
N ILE A 116 -43.15 1.23 -19.14
CA ILE A 116 -43.52 1.66 -17.80
C ILE A 116 -43.79 0.40 -17.00
N THR A 117 -44.08 -0.74 -17.64
CA THR A 117 -44.21 -2.03 -16.99
C THR A 117 -42.84 -2.65 -16.67
N ALA A 118 -41.82 -2.52 -17.51
CA ALA A 118 -40.45 -2.90 -17.16
C ALA A 118 -39.83 -1.95 -16.11
N ILE A 119 -40.20 -0.67 -16.13
CA ILE A 119 -39.78 0.31 -15.14
C ILE A 119 -40.55 0.08 -13.83
N SER A 120 -41.87 -0.12 -13.85
CA SER A 120 -42.71 -0.30 -12.65
C SER A 120 -42.70 -1.71 -12.05
N GLN A 121 -42.24 -2.73 -12.78
CA GLN A 121 -41.99 -4.06 -12.19
C GLN A 121 -40.61 -4.15 -11.54
N ASP A 122 -39.71 -3.20 -11.84
CA ASP A 122 -38.57 -2.91 -10.98
C ASP A 122 -39.06 -2.08 -9.80
N ALA A 123 -39.66 -2.78 -8.84
CA ALA A 123 -40.25 -2.21 -7.62
C ALA A 123 -39.25 -1.39 -6.78
N THR A 124 -37.96 -1.39 -7.12
CA THR A 124 -36.95 -0.56 -6.45
C THR A 124 -36.57 0.64 -7.30
N ALA A 125 -36.39 0.50 -8.61
CA ALA A 125 -35.98 1.62 -9.45
C ALA A 125 -37.10 2.64 -9.74
N ALA A 126 -38.33 2.18 -10.02
CA ALA A 126 -39.44 3.08 -10.30
C ALA A 126 -39.91 3.83 -9.05
N ASP A 127 -40.12 3.11 -7.94
CA ASP A 127 -40.52 3.72 -6.67
C ASP A 127 -39.50 4.78 -6.24
N ASN A 128 -38.19 4.50 -6.35
CA ASN A 128 -37.15 5.46 -5.97
C ASN A 128 -37.07 6.69 -6.88
N LEU A 129 -37.42 6.59 -8.17
CA LEU A 129 -37.44 7.72 -9.11
C LEU A 129 -38.69 8.60 -8.92
N GLU A 130 -39.85 7.97 -8.72
CA GLU A 130 -41.12 8.65 -8.43
C GLU A 130 -41.03 9.38 -7.08
N LEU A 131 -40.45 8.73 -6.07
CA LEU A 131 -40.23 9.29 -4.72
C LEU A 131 -39.30 10.53 -4.71
N GLN A 132 -38.35 10.66 -5.64
CA GLN A 132 -37.38 11.78 -5.66
C GLN A 132 -37.96 13.09 -6.22
N TYR A 133 -39.05 13.06 -6.99
CA TYR A 133 -39.49 14.20 -7.80
C TYR A 133 -40.81 14.86 -7.36
N ASP A 134 -41.72 14.16 -6.67
CA ASP A 134 -43.03 14.72 -6.32
C ASP A 134 -43.16 15.24 -4.87
N GLY A 135 -42.14 14.99 -4.03
CA GLY A 135 -42.03 15.54 -2.69
C GLY A 135 -43.02 14.97 -1.65
N THR A 136 -43.64 13.81 -1.89
CA THR A 136 -44.70 13.27 -1.01
C THR A 136 -44.35 12.07 -0.10
N GLY A 137 -43.08 11.64 0.02
CA GLY A 137 -42.56 10.69 1.06
C GLY A 137 -41.19 10.09 0.68
N LEU A 138 -40.27 9.55 1.51
CA LEU A 138 -40.25 8.95 2.87
C LEU A 138 -39.64 9.89 3.94
N LEU A 139 -40.11 9.81 5.19
CA LEU A 139 -39.42 10.40 6.35
C LEU A 139 -38.52 9.34 7.01
N GLY A 140 -37.24 9.66 7.18
CA GLY A 140 -36.22 8.82 7.81
C GLY A 140 -35.10 8.40 6.84
N ASP A 141 -33.91 8.14 7.39
CA ASP A 141 -32.61 7.97 6.70
C ASP A 141 -32.46 6.69 5.84
N ALA A 142 -33.54 6.26 5.17
CA ALA A 142 -33.58 5.04 4.36
C ALA A 142 -33.04 5.19 2.92
N PHE A 143 -32.46 6.34 2.57
CA PHE A 143 -31.61 6.45 1.39
C PHE A 143 -30.14 6.33 1.82
N PRO A 144 -29.27 5.61 1.08
CA PRO A 144 -27.84 5.57 1.37
C PRO A 144 -27.18 6.97 1.39
N LEU A 145 -27.86 7.97 0.83
CA LEU A 145 -27.43 9.35 0.73
C LEU A 145 -28.62 10.27 0.42
N ARG A 146 -28.85 11.34 1.19
CA ARG A 146 -29.77 12.42 0.79
C ARG A 146 -29.16 13.24 -0.38
N GLN A 147 -29.96 13.98 -1.16
CA GLN A 147 -29.47 14.72 -2.34
C GLN A 147 -28.44 15.82 -1.97
N ASP A 148 -28.56 16.41 -0.77
CA ASP A 148 -27.58 17.29 -0.12
C ASP A 148 -26.28 16.55 0.22
N GLN A 149 -26.37 15.31 0.70
CA GLN A 149 -25.21 14.47 1.02
C GLN A 149 -24.55 13.92 -0.26
N GLY A 150 -25.32 13.68 -1.33
CA GLY A 150 -24.83 13.36 -2.68
C GLY A 150 -24.04 14.48 -3.32
N ALA A 151 -24.57 15.70 -3.22
CA ALA A 151 -23.85 16.90 -3.64
C ALA A 151 -22.55 17.10 -2.82
N SER A 152 -22.51 16.66 -1.56
CA SER A 152 -21.34 16.73 -0.68
C SER A 152 -20.25 15.68 -1.00
N ILE A 153 -20.62 14.49 -1.49
CA ILE A 153 -19.67 13.38 -1.72
C ILE A 153 -19.05 13.40 -3.13
N SER A 154 -19.73 13.95 -4.14
CA SER A 154 -19.22 13.91 -5.53
C SER A 154 -18.10 14.91 -5.85
N GLY A 155 -17.61 15.67 -4.88
CA GLY A 155 -16.37 16.44 -5.04
C GLY A 155 -16.38 17.73 -4.24
N GLY A 156 -15.24 18.05 -3.63
CA GLY A 156 -14.98 19.35 -3.00
C GLY A 156 -14.92 20.51 -4.00
N LEU A 157 -16.01 20.74 -4.76
CA LEU A 157 -16.15 21.80 -5.75
C LEU A 157 -17.61 22.26 -5.78
N SER A 158 -17.84 23.40 -5.12
CA SER A 158 -18.87 24.40 -5.42
C SER A 158 -20.33 23.91 -5.44
N VAL A 159 -20.97 23.92 -4.26
CA VAL A 159 -22.41 24.24 -4.24
C VAL A 159 -22.49 25.69 -4.67
N ARG A 160 -22.86 25.93 -5.93
CA ARG A 160 -23.08 27.26 -6.49
C ARG A 160 -24.25 27.90 -5.73
N SER A 161 -23.96 28.56 -4.62
CA SER A 161 -24.97 29.32 -3.88
C SER A 161 -25.31 30.56 -4.70
N ASN A 162 -26.59 30.75 -4.99
CA ASN A 162 -27.04 31.93 -5.72
C ASN A 162 -26.89 33.19 -4.86
N MET A 163 -26.59 34.34 -5.47
CA MET A 163 -26.67 35.65 -4.81
C MET A 163 -28.09 35.90 -4.27
N THR A 164 -28.20 36.52 -3.09
CA THR A 164 -29.49 36.93 -2.51
C THR A 164 -30.04 38.19 -3.17
N SER A 165 -29.13 39.11 -3.53
CA SER A 165 -29.48 40.37 -4.17
C SER A 165 -28.29 40.98 -4.87
N VAL A 166 -28.57 41.69 -5.97
CA VAL A 166 -27.65 42.65 -6.59
C VAL A 166 -28.26 44.03 -6.43
N THR A 167 -27.48 45.02 -6.01
CA THR A 167 -27.94 46.41 -5.86
C THR A 167 -26.94 47.36 -6.53
N VAL A 168 -27.44 48.32 -7.30
CA VAL A 168 -26.64 49.44 -7.82
C VAL A 168 -26.49 50.48 -6.73
N ILE A 169 -25.26 50.86 -6.38
CA ILE A 169 -24.99 51.79 -5.27
C ILE A 169 -24.37 53.11 -5.76
N GLN A 170 -23.92 53.15 -7.01
CA GLN A 170 -23.45 54.35 -7.71
C GLN A 170 -23.92 54.30 -9.18
N GLY A 171 -24.52 55.39 -9.67
CA GLY A 171 -25.24 55.50 -10.96
C GLY A 171 -26.74 55.82 -10.79
N SER A 172 -27.39 56.44 -11.78
CA SER A 172 -28.85 56.68 -11.78
C SER A 172 -29.62 55.46 -12.29
N GLU A 173 -30.56 54.98 -11.48
CA GLU A 173 -31.38 53.80 -11.74
C GLU A 173 -32.67 54.17 -12.53
N GLN A 174 -32.91 53.54 -13.68
CA GLN A 174 -34.26 53.40 -14.24
C GLN A 174 -34.64 51.92 -14.36
N ASP A 175 -35.74 51.55 -13.69
CA ASP A 175 -36.46 50.27 -13.78
C ASP A 175 -35.65 48.98 -13.50
N LEU A 176 -35.18 48.81 -12.26
CA LEU A 176 -34.62 47.54 -11.78
C LEU A 176 -35.74 46.62 -11.23
N ALA A 177 -36.16 45.63 -12.02
CA ALA A 177 -36.95 44.51 -11.52
C ALA A 177 -36.03 43.35 -11.14
N ASN A 178 -35.86 43.09 -9.84
CA ASN A 178 -35.09 41.96 -9.34
C ASN A 178 -35.86 40.65 -9.57
N THR A 179 -35.57 39.94 -10.67
CA THR A 179 -36.10 38.59 -10.89
C THR A 179 -34.99 37.59 -11.15
N ASN A 180 -34.87 36.60 -10.27
CA ASN A 180 -34.07 35.37 -10.42
C ASN A 180 -34.57 34.45 -11.57
N ALA A 181 -35.28 34.99 -12.55
CA ALA A 181 -35.81 34.28 -13.69
C ALA A 181 -35.18 34.88 -14.95
N SER A 182 -34.91 34.05 -15.96
CA SER A 182 -34.54 34.42 -17.33
C SER A 182 -35.68 35.18 -18.01
N ASN A 183 -35.94 36.36 -17.47
CA ASN A 183 -36.88 37.34 -17.95
C ASN A 183 -35.99 38.38 -18.63
N ASP A 184 -36.24 38.55 -19.92
CA ASP A 184 -35.68 39.47 -20.92
C ASP A 184 -35.74 40.98 -20.52
N THR A 185 -35.77 41.29 -19.22
CA THR A 185 -35.67 42.63 -18.62
C THR A 185 -34.20 43.02 -18.49
N ARG A 186 -33.72 43.65 -19.55
CA ARG A 186 -32.40 44.26 -19.66
C ARG A 186 -32.23 45.42 -18.66
N TRP A 187 -31.17 45.41 -17.86
CA TRP A 187 -30.85 46.56 -17.00
C TRP A 187 -30.26 47.67 -17.85
N THR A 188 -30.87 48.86 -17.84
CA THR A 188 -30.37 50.04 -18.56
C THR A 188 -29.99 51.13 -17.55
N GLY A 189 -28.72 51.54 -17.54
CA GLY A 189 -28.28 52.74 -16.82
C GLY A 189 -28.00 53.88 -17.80
N ASP A 190 -28.58 55.07 -17.57
CA ASP A 190 -28.26 56.30 -18.32
C ASP A 190 -27.31 57.18 -17.49
N ASP A 191 -26.27 57.73 -18.14
CA ASP A 191 -25.33 58.66 -17.53
C ASP A 191 -25.79 60.11 -17.76
N ASP A 192 -26.46 60.70 -16.77
CA ASP A 192 -26.83 62.13 -16.82
C ASP A 192 -25.65 63.09 -16.49
N GLY A 193 -24.39 62.61 -16.43
CA GLY A 193 -23.23 63.49 -16.60
C GLY A 193 -21.87 63.02 -16.06
N ALA A 194 -20.87 63.09 -16.95
CA ALA A 194 -19.44 63.29 -16.70
C ALA A 194 -18.73 62.23 -15.84
N GLY A 195 -18.55 61.02 -16.41
CA GLY A 195 -17.63 60.00 -15.89
C GLY A 195 -18.36 58.84 -15.23
N ALA A 196 -19.35 58.25 -15.92
CA ALA A 196 -20.18 57.19 -15.38
C ALA A 196 -19.38 55.99 -14.86
N GLU A 197 -19.53 55.77 -13.57
CA GLU A 197 -19.06 54.61 -12.82
C GLU A 197 -20.30 53.91 -12.23
N PHE A 198 -20.52 52.66 -12.63
CA PHE A 198 -21.56 51.81 -12.05
C PHE A 198 -20.92 50.82 -11.08
N ILE A 199 -21.34 50.87 -9.81
CA ILE A 199 -20.89 49.92 -8.81
C ILE A 199 -22.06 49.05 -8.35
N PHE A 200 -21.91 47.75 -8.59
CA PHE A 200 -22.84 46.72 -8.15
C PHE A 200 -22.33 46.06 -6.88
N ARG A 201 -23.21 45.95 -5.88
CA ARG A 201 -22.99 45.11 -4.70
C ARG A 201 -23.75 43.80 -4.86
N CYS A 202 -23.01 42.71 -4.82
CA CYS A 202 -23.50 41.36 -4.91
C CYS A 202 -23.41 40.68 -3.54
N THR A 203 -24.54 40.34 -2.93
CA THR A 203 -24.59 39.78 -1.58
C THR A 203 -24.82 38.26 -1.63
N PRO A 204 -23.96 37.43 -1.02
CA PRO A 204 -24.16 35.98 -0.98
C PRO A 204 -25.39 35.59 -0.15
N ALA A 205 -25.92 34.39 -0.40
CA ALA A 205 -26.89 33.74 0.48
C ALA A 205 -26.28 33.27 1.81
N ASP A 206 -24.99 32.93 1.79
CA ASP A 206 -24.23 32.49 2.95
C ASP A 206 -23.00 33.38 3.11
N ILE A 207 -22.98 34.17 4.18
CA ILE A 207 -21.88 35.09 4.51
C ILE A 207 -20.56 34.38 4.87
N THR A 208 -20.59 33.05 5.04
CA THR A 208 -19.41 32.23 5.33
C THR A 208 -18.77 31.62 4.08
N ALA A 209 -19.43 31.73 2.91
CA ALA A 209 -18.94 31.21 1.65
C ALA A 209 -17.94 32.18 1.00
N ALA A 210 -16.88 31.65 0.39
CA ALA A 210 -15.93 32.45 -0.38
C ALA A 210 -16.46 32.64 -1.82
N PRO A 211 -16.29 33.80 -2.46
CA PRO A 211 -16.65 33.95 -3.87
C PRO A 211 -15.73 33.06 -4.74
N GLY A 212 -16.29 32.48 -5.80
CA GLY A 212 -15.59 31.53 -6.67
C GLY A 212 -15.55 31.92 -8.14
N GLU A 213 -16.62 32.49 -8.68
CA GLU A 213 -16.70 32.84 -10.11
C GLU A 213 -17.71 33.97 -10.34
N LEU A 214 -17.38 34.93 -11.21
CA LEU A 214 -18.34 35.88 -11.75
C LEU A 214 -18.59 35.56 -13.21
N HIS A 215 -19.87 35.41 -13.55
CA HIS A 215 -20.38 35.37 -14.90
C HIS A 215 -21.11 36.67 -15.19
N PHE A 216 -20.72 37.35 -16.27
CA PHE A 216 -21.35 38.57 -16.75
C PHE A 216 -21.70 38.42 -18.23
N GLU A 217 -22.93 38.81 -18.59
CA GLU A 217 -23.44 38.82 -19.95
C GLU A 217 -24.19 40.13 -20.20
N GLY A 218 -23.72 40.88 -21.19
CA GLY A 218 -24.28 42.18 -21.55
C GLY A 218 -23.38 42.94 -22.50
N TYR A 219 -23.76 44.16 -22.86
CA TYR A 219 -22.98 45.02 -23.75
C TYR A 219 -23.05 46.48 -23.35
N TYR A 220 -22.05 47.22 -23.82
CA TYR A 220 -21.96 48.66 -23.66
C TYR A 220 -22.33 49.31 -24.99
N ASP A 221 -23.29 50.24 -24.98
CA ASP A 221 -23.80 50.93 -26.17
C ASP A 221 -23.64 52.45 -26.02
N GLU A 222 -23.00 53.07 -27.00
CA GLU A 222 -22.90 54.53 -27.12
C GLU A 222 -23.52 55.01 -28.45
N PRO A 223 -24.05 56.24 -28.51
CA PRO A 223 -24.58 56.82 -29.75
C PRO A 223 -23.57 56.72 -30.90
N SER A 224 -24.02 56.18 -32.03
CA SER A 224 -23.21 55.80 -33.19
C SER A 224 -22.09 56.80 -33.57
N GLY A 225 -20.83 56.39 -33.44
CA GLY A 225 -19.66 57.14 -33.94
C GLY A 225 -18.42 57.14 -33.03
N SER A 226 -18.57 56.74 -31.77
CA SER A 226 -17.47 56.56 -30.79
C SER A 226 -16.90 55.14 -30.84
N SER A 227 -15.59 54.99 -30.60
CA SER A 227 -14.89 53.70 -30.44
C SER A 227 -14.52 53.41 -28.98
N ASN A 228 -15.21 54.04 -28.04
CA ASN A 228 -14.91 53.94 -26.61
C ASN A 228 -15.47 52.63 -26.03
N GLY A 229 -14.87 52.16 -24.95
CA GLY A 229 -15.27 50.95 -24.25
C GLY A 229 -15.49 51.20 -22.76
N ALA A 230 -15.91 50.15 -22.05
CA ALA A 230 -16.03 50.16 -20.59
C ALA A 230 -15.16 49.06 -19.99
N THR A 231 -14.60 49.29 -18.81
CA THR A 231 -13.81 48.32 -18.08
C THR A 231 -14.64 47.69 -16.97
N LEU A 232 -14.65 46.35 -16.91
CA LEU A 232 -15.24 45.57 -15.85
C LEU A 232 -14.14 45.18 -14.85
N SER A 233 -14.32 45.57 -13.60
CA SER A 233 -13.37 45.35 -12.51
C SER A 233 -14.06 44.77 -11.27
N VAL A 234 -13.33 44.01 -10.47
CA VAL A 234 -13.81 43.51 -9.18
C VAL A 234 -12.90 44.00 -8.07
N TYR A 235 -13.50 44.39 -6.95
CA TYR A 235 -12.72 44.92 -5.84
C TYR A 235 -11.97 43.80 -5.12
N ASN A 236 -10.69 44.06 -4.82
CA ASN A 236 -9.85 43.21 -4.00
C ASN A 236 -9.72 43.84 -2.62
N PHE A 237 -10.37 43.23 -1.63
CA PHE A 237 -10.41 43.73 -0.26
C PHE A 237 -9.09 43.55 0.48
N GLN A 238 -8.18 42.69 -0.02
CA GLN A 238 -6.87 42.49 0.57
C GLN A 238 -5.86 43.55 0.11
N SER A 239 -5.81 43.86 -1.18
CA SER A 239 -4.94 44.91 -1.74
C SER A 239 -5.55 46.32 -1.67
N ALA A 240 -6.86 46.42 -1.44
CA ALA A 240 -7.65 47.65 -1.53
C ALA A 240 -7.56 48.31 -2.92
N THR A 241 -7.57 47.50 -3.98
CA THR A 241 -7.53 47.93 -5.38
C THR A 241 -8.69 47.35 -6.19
N TRP A 242 -9.02 47.99 -7.30
CA TRP A 242 -9.88 47.42 -8.33
C TRP A 242 -9.03 46.58 -9.28
N ASP A 243 -9.29 45.28 -9.33
CA ASP A 243 -8.61 44.38 -10.26
C ASP A 243 -9.40 44.38 -11.58
N VAL A 244 -8.78 44.89 -12.64
CA VAL A 244 -9.41 44.99 -13.97
C VAL A 244 -9.41 43.62 -14.62
N HIS A 245 -10.60 43.11 -14.96
CA HIS A 245 -10.76 41.77 -15.53
C HIS A 245 -11.02 41.80 -17.04
N VAL A 246 -11.79 42.78 -17.54
CA VAL A 246 -12.23 42.81 -18.94
C VAL A 246 -12.39 44.25 -19.46
N LEU A 247 -12.06 44.47 -20.74
CA LEU A 247 -12.45 45.65 -21.52
C LEU A 247 -13.61 45.27 -22.45
N MET A 248 -14.79 45.84 -22.20
CA MET A 248 -15.99 45.68 -23.02
C MET A 248 -15.92 46.61 -24.23
N THR A 249 -16.30 46.12 -25.40
CA THR A 249 -16.27 46.91 -26.64
C THR A 249 -17.66 47.46 -26.99
N ASN A 250 -17.70 48.65 -27.63
CA ASN A 250 -18.93 49.18 -28.22
C ASN A 250 -19.32 48.34 -29.46
N SER A 251 -20.01 47.23 -29.22
CA SER A 251 -20.34 46.22 -30.22
C SER A 251 -21.83 46.17 -30.59
N GLY A 252 -22.70 46.75 -29.76
CA GLY A 252 -24.17 46.68 -29.94
C GLY A 252 -24.74 45.25 -29.83
N SER A 253 -23.97 44.30 -29.31
CA SER A 253 -24.32 42.88 -29.16
C SER A 253 -23.79 42.34 -27.84
N ASP A 254 -24.54 41.45 -27.18
CA ASP A 254 -24.15 40.87 -25.89
C ASP A 254 -22.75 40.21 -25.94
N GLU A 255 -21.90 40.54 -24.96
CA GLU A 255 -20.62 39.90 -24.69
C GLU A 255 -20.74 39.07 -23.40
N THR A 256 -20.19 37.84 -23.41
CA THR A 256 -20.15 36.97 -22.23
C THR A 256 -18.73 36.89 -21.68
N HIS A 257 -18.59 37.12 -20.38
CA HIS A 257 -17.33 37.14 -19.66
C HIS A 257 -17.43 36.33 -18.37
N GLU A 258 -16.52 35.36 -18.21
CA GLU A 258 -16.41 34.51 -17.02
C GLU A 258 -15.02 34.64 -16.42
N PHE A 259 -14.93 34.82 -15.10
CA PHE A 259 -13.65 34.88 -14.42
C PHE A 259 -13.72 34.37 -12.98
N SER A 260 -12.64 33.71 -12.57
CA SER A 260 -12.49 33.16 -11.23
C SER A 260 -12.32 34.28 -10.21
N LEU A 261 -13.05 34.17 -9.11
CA LEU A 261 -12.89 35.01 -7.93
C LEU A 261 -12.14 34.23 -6.85
N ALA A 262 -11.43 34.95 -6.00
CA ALA A 262 -10.73 34.41 -4.85
C ALA A 262 -11.31 34.98 -3.54
N HIS A 263 -10.93 34.40 -2.41
CA HIS A 263 -11.40 34.83 -1.09
C HIS A 263 -11.20 36.34 -0.83
N GLU A 264 -10.15 36.94 -1.38
CA GLU A 264 -9.85 38.37 -1.31
C GLU A 264 -10.86 39.28 -2.02
N ASN A 265 -11.69 38.75 -2.92
CA ASN A 265 -12.77 39.50 -3.56
C ASN A 265 -14.07 39.53 -2.74
N GLY A 266 -14.11 38.78 -1.63
CA GLY A 266 -15.20 38.81 -0.66
C GLY A 266 -14.90 39.78 0.47
N ALA A 267 -15.85 40.65 0.80
CA ALA A 267 -15.69 41.60 1.89
C ALA A 267 -15.42 40.88 3.23
N PRO A 268 -14.32 41.19 3.95
CA PRO A 268 -13.97 40.52 5.19
C PRO A 268 -14.78 40.99 6.41
N GLY A 269 -15.63 42.01 6.23
CA GLY A 269 -16.39 42.65 7.30
C GLY A 269 -17.30 43.74 6.74
N SER A 270 -17.97 44.49 7.62
CA SER A 270 -18.78 45.64 7.22
C SER A 270 -17.97 46.92 7.10
N GLY A 271 -18.20 47.74 6.08
CA GLY A 271 -17.50 49.00 5.87
C GLY A 271 -18.09 49.86 4.76
N THR A 272 -17.38 50.93 4.39
CA THR A 272 -17.75 51.84 3.30
C THR A 272 -16.56 52.13 2.39
N LEU A 273 -16.70 51.96 1.08
CA LEU A 273 -15.72 52.33 0.05
C LEU A 273 -16.34 53.37 -0.88
N GLU A 274 -15.75 54.55 -1.04
CA GLU A 274 -16.20 55.58 -2.00
C GLU A 274 -17.73 55.82 -1.99
N THR A 275 -18.32 55.85 -0.78
CA THR A 275 -19.78 56.00 -0.50
C THR A 275 -20.62 54.71 -0.60
N VAL A 276 -20.04 53.59 -0.99
CA VAL A 276 -20.68 52.26 -1.08
C VAL A 276 -20.56 51.48 0.23
N ALA A 277 -21.68 51.15 0.87
CA ALA A 277 -21.70 50.30 2.06
C ALA A 277 -21.68 48.81 1.71
N TYR A 278 -20.81 48.05 2.37
CA TYR A 278 -20.68 46.60 2.21
C TYR A 278 -20.72 45.89 3.57
N THR A 279 -21.06 44.60 3.55
CA THR A 279 -21.15 43.66 4.66
C THR A 279 -20.28 42.44 4.37
N ILE A 280 -20.07 41.59 5.38
CA ILE A 280 -19.22 40.41 5.23
C ILE A 280 -19.73 39.47 4.13
N GLY A 281 -18.85 39.09 3.21
CA GLY A 281 -19.15 38.24 2.05
C GLY A 281 -19.57 38.99 0.78
N ASP A 282 -19.91 40.30 0.85
CA ASP A 282 -20.28 41.07 -0.35
C ASP A 282 -19.14 41.13 -1.37
N VAL A 283 -19.49 41.01 -2.64
CA VAL A 283 -18.58 41.24 -3.78
C VAL A 283 -18.97 42.56 -4.45
N LEU A 284 -17.97 43.43 -4.67
CA LEU A 284 -18.17 44.71 -5.34
C LEU A 284 -17.63 44.62 -6.78
N ILE A 285 -18.49 44.93 -7.73
CA ILE A 285 -18.20 44.89 -9.17
C ILE A 285 -18.36 46.31 -9.70
N LYS A 286 -17.39 46.77 -10.47
CA LYS A 286 -17.38 48.08 -11.10
C LYS A 286 -17.38 47.97 -12.61
N VAL A 287 -18.19 48.80 -13.26
CA VAL A 287 -18.12 49.11 -14.69
C VAL A 287 -17.80 50.59 -14.86
N GLU A 288 -16.66 50.91 -15.48
CA GLU A 288 -16.16 52.28 -15.65
C GLU A 288 -15.84 52.56 -17.12
N GLN A 289 -16.29 53.70 -17.66
CA GLN A 289 -16.03 54.10 -19.05
C GLN A 289 -14.58 54.53 -19.27
N ASP A 290 -13.97 54.13 -20.40
CA ASP A 290 -12.54 54.39 -20.71
C ASP A 290 -12.26 55.88 -20.98
N THR A 291 -13.21 56.62 -21.57
CA THR A 291 -13.08 58.06 -21.83
C THR A 291 -14.37 58.82 -21.53
N GLN A 292 -14.24 59.91 -20.78
CA GLN A 292 -15.35 60.79 -20.42
C GLN A 292 -15.89 61.52 -21.66
N GLU A 293 -17.07 61.13 -22.14
CA GLU A 293 -17.80 61.84 -23.19
C GLU A 293 -19.14 62.38 -22.69
N THR A 294 -19.60 63.49 -23.28
CA THR A 294 -20.92 64.07 -23.00
C THR A 294 -21.95 63.41 -23.93
N GLY A 295 -22.66 62.40 -23.44
CA GLY A 295 -23.81 61.77 -24.11
C GLY A 295 -24.36 60.56 -23.36
N ASN A 296 -25.61 60.17 -23.65
CA ASN A 296 -26.33 59.06 -23.03
C ASN A 296 -25.72 57.71 -23.45
N ALA A 297 -24.66 57.28 -22.76
CA ALA A 297 -24.15 55.93 -22.87
C ALA A 297 -24.99 54.98 -22.01
N CYS A 298 -25.37 53.83 -22.56
CA CYS A 298 -26.19 52.85 -21.88
C CYS A 298 -25.38 51.57 -21.61
N LEU A 299 -25.25 51.20 -20.33
CA LEU A 299 -24.82 49.86 -19.95
C LEU A 299 -26.04 48.95 -19.97
N LEU A 300 -25.96 47.84 -20.71
CA LEU A 300 -27.04 46.87 -20.84
C LEU A 300 -26.58 45.51 -20.31
N ILE A 301 -27.19 45.05 -19.21
CA ILE A 301 -26.87 43.76 -18.60
C ILE A 301 -28.05 42.81 -18.84
N ASP A 302 -27.77 41.67 -19.49
CA ASP A 302 -28.72 40.57 -19.67
C ASP A 302 -28.67 39.63 -18.45
N ARG A 303 -27.46 39.17 -18.09
CA ARG A 303 -27.26 38.25 -16.95
C ARG A 303 -26.00 38.57 -16.17
N MET A 304 -26.12 38.58 -14.84
CA MET A 304 -24.96 38.68 -13.96
C MET A 304 -25.13 37.73 -12.77
N TYR A 305 -24.14 36.86 -12.54
CA TYR A 305 -24.15 35.86 -11.47
C TYR A 305 -22.80 35.72 -10.80
N VAL A 306 -22.76 35.79 -9.47
CA VAL A 306 -21.59 35.40 -8.66
C VAL A 306 -21.86 34.05 -8.01
N GLY A 307 -21.00 33.07 -8.30
CA GLY A 307 -20.96 31.80 -7.60
C GLY A 307 -20.13 31.90 -6.34
N PHE A 308 -20.64 31.32 -5.25
CA PHE A 308 -19.91 31.19 -3.99
C PHE A 308 -19.61 29.72 -3.72
N ILE A 309 -18.44 29.46 -3.14
CA ILE A 309 -17.98 28.15 -2.71
C ILE A 309 -18.20 28.09 -1.20
N SER A 310 -19.07 27.18 -0.75
CA SER A 310 -19.25 26.91 0.68
C SER A 310 -17.93 26.45 1.30
N ALA A 311 -17.67 26.84 2.54
CA ALA A 311 -16.49 26.39 3.26
C ALA A 311 -16.40 24.84 3.25
N ALA A 312 -15.22 24.32 2.96
CA ALA A 312 -14.98 22.88 3.04
C ALA A 312 -15.20 22.40 4.48
N VAL A 313 -15.98 21.33 4.67
CA VAL A 313 -16.16 20.70 5.99
C VAL A 313 -14.77 20.29 6.50
N THR A 314 -14.42 20.71 7.71
CA THR A 314 -13.12 20.42 8.29
C THR A 314 -13.02 18.94 8.67
N ALA A 315 -11.80 18.39 8.69
CA ALA A 315 -11.57 17.02 9.14
C ALA A 315 -12.03 16.80 10.61
N ALA A 316 -12.08 17.87 11.41
CA ALA A 316 -12.58 17.81 12.78
C ALA A 316 -14.11 17.66 12.81
N GLU A 317 -14.84 18.43 12.00
CA GLU A 317 -16.30 18.31 11.89
C GLU A 317 -16.72 16.96 11.30
N MET A 318 -15.98 16.45 10.31
CA MET A 318 -16.19 15.09 9.80
C MET A 318 -15.93 14.03 10.88
N ALA A 319 -14.87 14.18 11.68
CA ALA A 319 -14.58 13.24 12.74
C ALA A 319 -15.69 13.26 13.80
N ASP A 320 -16.08 14.44 14.29
CA ASP A 320 -17.13 14.59 15.30
C ASP A 320 -18.45 13.96 14.82
N ALA A 321 -18.84 14.22 13.57
CA ALA A 321 -20.02 13.62 12.96
C ALA A 321 -19.97 12.09 12.87
N VAL A 322 -18.78 11.51 12.65
CA VAL A 322 -18.58 10.04 12.64
C VAL A 322 -18.61 9.46 14.06
N TRP A 323 -18.15 10.20 15.07
CA TRP A 323 -18.15 9.74 16.46
C TRP A 323 -19.51 9.91 17.16
N ASP A 324 -20.32 10.88 16.75
CA ASP A 324 -21.67 11.14 17.29
C ASP A 324 -22.79 10.40 16.54
N GLU A 325 -22.44 9.53 15.60
CA GLU A 325 -23.41 8.74 14.84
C GLU A 325 -24.15 7.72 15.74
N PRO A 326 -25.49 7.60 15.65
CA PRO A 326 -26.23 6.63 16.44
C PRO A 326 -25.81 5.18 16.13
N VAL A 327 -25.40 4.44 17.16
CA VAL A 327 -25.06 2.99 17.08
C VAL A 327 -26.18 2.15 16.44
N ALA A 328 -27.43 2.60 16.56
CA ALA A 328 -28.62 1.94 16.03
C ALA A 328 -28.61 1.73 14.51
N GLU A 329 -27.85 2.52 13.76
CA GLU A 329 -27.81 2.47 12.29
C GLU A 329 -26.66 1.63 11.74
N HIS A 330 -25.72 1.21 12.60
CA HIS A 330 -24.52 0.43 12.24
C HIS A 330 -24.51 -0.97 12.83
N VAL A 331 -25.62 -1.70 12.78
CA VAL A 331 -25.71 -3.06 13.37
C VAL A 331 -25.32 -4.20 12.42
N ALA A 332 -24.78 -3.87 11.23
CA ALA A 332 -24.31 -4.87 10.28
C ALA A 332 -23.07 -5.62 10.81
N ALA A 333 -22.94 -6.92 10.50
CA ALA A 333 -21.79 -7.71 10.96
C ALA A 333 -20.44 -7.12 10.48
N GLY A 334 -19.51 -6.89 11.41
CA GLY A 334 -18.18 -6.33 11.12
C GLY A 334 -18.10 -4.81 11.18
N SER A 335 -19.20 -4.11 11.47
CA SER A 335 -19.18 -2.67 11.76
C SER A 335 -18.70 -2.37 13.19
N PHE A 336 -18.34 -1.11 13.43
CA PHE A 336 -18.08 -0.61 14.78
C PHE A 336 -19.34 -0.65 15.66
N GLY A 337 -20.48 -0.17 15.14
CA GLY A 337 -21.75 -0.16 15.88
C GLY A 337 -22.23 -1.55 16.32
N LYS A 338 -21.94 -2.60 15.55
CA LYS A 338 -22.26 -3.98 15.94
C LYS A 338 -21.37 -4.48 17.07
N THR A 339 -20.10 -4.08 17.08
CA THR A 339 -19.16 -4.41 18.16
C THR A 339 -19.60 -3.76 19.47
N ASP A 340 -19.99 -2.49 19.44
CA ASP A 340 -20.49 -1.77 20.61
C ASP A 340 -21.83 -2.34 21.11
N ALA A 341 -22.77 -2.64 20.21
CA ALA A 341 -24.02 -3.30 20.55
C ALA A 341 -23.81 -4.69 21.19
N ASP A 342 -22.84 -5.47 20.70
CA ASP A 342 -22.47 -6.76 21.29
C ASP A 342 -21.83 -6.59 22.67
N ILE A 343 -20.97 -5.57 22.87
CA ILE A 343 -20.41 -5.24 24.19
C ILE A 343 -21.50 -4.83 25.17
N LEU A 344 -22.47 -4.02 24.73
CA LEU A 344 -23.61 -3.62 25.56
C LEU A 344 -24.48 -4.83 25.92
N ALA A 345 -24.74 -5.73 24.96
CA ALA A 345 -25.48 -6.97 25.20
C ALA A 345 -24.73 -7.92 26.14
N ASP A 346 -23.42 -8.09 25.98
CA ASP A 346 -22.57 -8.87 26.89
C ASP A 346 -22.52 -8.25 28.29
N THR A 347 -22.48 -6.91 28.37
CA THR A 347 -22.51 -6.18 29.63
C THR A 347 -23.86 -6.36 30.33
N ASP A 348 -24.97 -6.29 29.61
CA ASP A 348 -26.31 -6.54 30.14
C ASP A 348 -26.47 -8.00 30.59
N ASN A 349 -25.92 -8.94 29.82
CA ASN A 349 -25.85 -10.35 30.20
C ASN A 349 -25.00 -10.56 31.47
N LEU A 350 -23.87 -9.88 31.61
CA LEU A 350 -23.02 -9.94 32.81
C LEU A 350 -23.74 -9.34 34.02
N GLN A 351 -24.42 -8.20 33.86
CA GLN A 351 -25.18 -7.56 34.93
C GLN A 351 -26.39 -8.41 35.36
N THR A 352 -27.13 -8.95 34.40
CA THR A 352 -28.23 -9.89 34.67
C THR A 352 -27.71 -11.17 35.32
N SER A 353 -26.54 -11.66 34.89
CA SER A 353 -25.88 -12.82 35.49
C SER A 353 -25.39 -12.55 36.91
N GLN A 354 -24.98 -11.32 37.27
CA GLN A 354 -24.66 -10.98 38.67
C GLN A 354 -25.88 -11.09 39.58
N GLY A 355 -27.09 -10.74 39.11
CA GLY A 355 -28.35 -10.96 39.83
C GLY A 355 -28.72 -12.45 39.94
N ASN A 356 -28.44 -13.24 38.91
CA ASN A 356 -28.59 -14.70 38.95
C ASN A 356 -27.54 -15.38 39.84
N TRP A 357 -26.31 -14.85 39.96
CA TRP A 357 -25.31 -15.34 40.92
C TRP A 357 -25.76 -15.10 42.36
N LEU A 358 -26.59 -14.08 42.60
CA LEU A 358 -27.23 -13.82 43.89
C LEU A 358 -28.23 -14.91 44.30
N THR A 359 -28.81 -15.63 43.33
CA THR A 359 -29.85 -16.66 43.50
C THR A 359 -29.39 -18.06 43.06
N ALA A 360 -28.19 -18.19 42.51
CA ALA A 360 -27.60 -19.46 42.10
C ALA A 360 -27.31 -20.33 43.33
N THR A 361 -27.98 -21.48 43.42
CA THR A 361 -27.70 -22.47 44.45
C THR A 361 -26.26 -22.96 44.32
N GLY A 362 -25.41 -22.60 45.28
CA GLY A 362 -24.00 -23.02 45.31
C GLY A 362 -22.99 -21.90 45.60
N PHE A 363 -23.40 -20.62 45.55
CA PHE A 363 -22.54 -19.48 45.86
C PHE A 363 -23.20 -18.62 46.97
N SER A 364 -22.54 -18.45 48.12
CA SER A 364 -23.07 -17.64 49.23
C SER A 364 -22.98 -16.15 48.92
N THR A 365 -24.11 -15.45 48.92
CA THR A 365 -24.22 -14.01 48.63
C THR A 365 -24.54 -13.17 49.86
N HIS A 366 -24.53 -13.79 51.02
CA HIS A 366 -24.69 -13.12 52.30
C HIS A 366 -23.45 -12.28 52.63
N ASP A 367 -23.65 -11.02 53.02
CA ASP A 367 -22.58 -10.23 53.63
C ASP A 367 -22.08 -10.90 54.93
N ALA A 368 -20.86 -10.59 55.37
CA ALA A 368 -20.27 -11.23 56.54
C ALA A 368 -21.12 -11.10 57.82
N ALA A 369 -21.90 -10.02 57.96
CA ALA A 369 -22.80 -9.80 59.08
C ALA A 369 -24.13 -10.57 58.92
N ALA A 370 -24.63 -10.76 57.70
CA ALA A 370 -25.79 -11.59 57.38
C ALA A 370 -25.47 -13.08 57.56
N VAL A 371 -24.24 -13.50 57.19
CA VAL A 371 -23.70 -14.83 57.56
C VAL A 371 -23.66 -14.95 59.08
N TYR A 372 -23.08 -13.98 59.79
CA TYR A 372 -23.00 -13.99 61.25
C TYR A 372 -24.38 -14.00 61.93
N THR A 373 -25.36 -13.28 61.38
CA THR A 373 -26.74 -13.19 61.90
C THR A 373 -27.55 -14.45 61.62
N ALA A 374 -27.37 -15.07 60.44
CA ALA A 374 -27.99 -16.36 60.10
C ALA A 374 -27.42 -17.50 60.95
N PHE A 375 -26.12 -17.48 61.22
CA PHE A 375 -25.47 -18.43 62.12
C PHE A 375 -25.75 -18.17 63.61
N GLY A 376 -26.21 -16.95 63.96
CA GLY A 376 -26.63 -16.55 65.31
C GLY A 376 -25.57 -16.77 66.40
N ASP A 377 -25.95 -16.48 67.63
CA ASP A 377 -25.19 -16.80 68.84
C ASP A 377 -25.41 -18.26 69.23
N GLY A 378 -24.52 -19.16 68.78
CA GLY A 378 -24.27 -20.53 69.28
C GLY A 378 -25.42 -21.56 69.22
N SER A 379 -26.67 -21.12 69.18
CA SER A 379 -27.90 -21.90 69.25
C SER A 379 -28.33 -22.39 67.87
N ASN A 380 -28.20 -21.55 66.83
CA ASN A 380 -28.48 -21.93 65.44
C ASN A 380 -27.46 -22.94 64.88
N LEU A 381 -26.20 -22.89 65.33
CA LEU A 381 -25.19 -23.89 64.99
C LEU A 381 -25.51 -25.26 65.64
N THR A 382 -26.15 -25.26 66.82
CA THR A 382 -26.60 -26.47 67.52
C THR A 382 -27.82 -27.11 66.82
N ALA A 383 -28.69 -26.31 66.19
CA ALA A 383 -29.83 -26.80 65.42
C ALA A 383 -29.41 -27.43 64.07
N LEU A 384 -28.41 -26.87 63.38
CA LEU A 384 -27.83 -27.47 62.17
C LEU A 384 -27.10 -28.80 62.48
N ALA A 385 -26.48 -28.87 63.65
CA ALA A 385 -25.79 -30.04 64.20
C ALA A 385 -26.71 -31.22 64.59
N THR A 386 -28.02 -30.99 64.76
CA THR A 386 -29.02 -31.99 65.17
C THR A 386 -30.06 -32.28 64.08
N ALA A 387 -29.94 -31.66 62.90
CA ALA A 387 -30.78 -31.94 61.74
C ALA A 387 -30.48 -33.34 61.18
N THR A 388 -31.52 -34.13 60.90
CA THR A 388 -31.38 -35.49 60.34
C THR A 388 -30.60 -35.46 59.03
N GLY A 389 -29.43 -36.09 58.99
CA GLY A 389 -28.56 -36.16 57.81
C GLY A 389 -27.17 -35.53 57.98
N PHE A 390 -26.90 -34.82 59.10
CA PHE A 390 -25.58 -34.25 59.39
C PHE A 390 -25.06 -34.75 60.75
N SER A 391 -23.91 -35.43 60.74
CA SER A 391 -23.30 -35.98 61.95
C SER A 391 -22.40 -34.97 62.65
N THR A 392 -22.68 -34.67 63.92
CA THR A 392 -21.78 -33.91 64.78
C THR A 392 -20.81 -34.81 65.53
N HIS A 393 -19.62 -34.99 64.96
CA HIS A 393 -18.52 -35.61 65.69
C HIS A 393 -17.47 -34.54 66.06
N THR A 394 -17.25 -34.31 67.36
CA THR A 394 -16.05 -33.63 67.84
C THR A 394 -14.81 -34.51 67.56
N ALA A 395 -13.60 -33.95 67.53
CA ALA A 395 -12.38 -34.76 67.39
C ALA A 395 -12.26 -35.86 68.48
N ALA A 396 -12.80 -35.61 69.67
CA ALA A 396 -12.92 -36.61 70.73
C ALA A 396 -13.99 -37.67 70.41
N ASN A 397 -15.12 -37.30 69.79
CA ASN A 397 -16.15 -38.26 69.35
C ASN A 397 -15.69 -39.09 68.13
N VAL A 398 -14.77 -38.59 67.30
CA VAL A 398 -14.16 -39.34 66.20
C VAL A 398 -13.14 -40.35 66.74
N TRP A 399 -12.39 -40.01 67.79
CA TRP A 399 -11.38 -40.91 68.38
C TRP A 399 -11.92 -41.84 69.49
N ALA A 400 -13.06 -41.51 70.10
CA ALA A 400 -13.71 -42.31 71.14
C ALA A 400 -14.73 -43.32 70.59
N VAL A 401 -15.04 -43.29 69.29
CA VAL A 401 -15.60 -44.47 68.62
C VAL A 401 -14.50 -45.51 68.66
N ASP A 402 -14.69 -46.49 69.53
CA ASP A 402 -13.80 -47.62 69.67
C ASP A 402 -13.52 -48.24 68.29
N ALA A 403 -12.26 -48.19 67.83
CA ALA A 403 -11.85 -48.79 66.56
C ALA A 403 -12.09 -50.31 66.54
N THR A 404 -12.40 -50.92 67.68
CA THR A 404 -12.86 -52.30 67.79
C THR A 404 -14.23 -52.54 67.11
N GLY A 405 -15.04 -51.50 66.87
CA GLY A 405 -16.33 -51.63 66.16
C GLY A 405 -16.25 -51.75 64.63
N GLU A 406 -15.14 -51.34 64.01
CA GLU A 406 -14.99 -51.23 62.54
C GLU A 406 -13.77 -52.01 62.03
N GLN A 407 -13.65 -53.28 62.46
CA GLN A 407 -12.57 -54.21 62.10
C GLN A 407 -12.84 -55.00 60.80
N THR A 408 -13.32 -54.33 59.75
CA THR A 408 -13.40 -54.95 58.42
C THR A 408 -11.99 -55.14 57.87
N GLN A 409 -11.70 -56.30 57.26
CA GLN A 409 -10.36 -56.63 56.75
C GLN A 409 -9.86 -55.55 55.77
N GLY A 410 -8.68 -54.99 56.03
CA GLY A 410 -8.05 -53.95 55.20
C GLY A 410 -8.43 -52.51 55.56
N THR A 411 -9.20 -52.27 56.63
CA THR A 411 -9.49 -50.92 57.11
C THR A 411 -8.46 -50.42 58.13
N PHE A 412 -8.38 -49.09 58.28
CA PHE A 412 -7.56 -48.44 59.30
C PHE A 412 -7.95 -48.84 60.73
N GLY A 413 -9.22 -49.18 60.97
CA GLY A 413 -9.72 -49.65 62.27
C GLY A 413 -9.09 -50.98 62.70
N GLN A 414 -8.81 -51.88 61.75
CA GLN A 414 -8.11 -53.14 62.02
C GLN A 414 -6.66 -52.93 62.51
N ALA A 415 -5.96 -51.91 62.01
CA ALA A 415 -4.55 -51.69 62.32
C ALA A 415 -4.32 -51.13 63.73
N MET A 416 -5.25 -50.30 64.25
CA MET A 416 -5.10 -49.63 65.55
C MET A 416 -6.02 -50.16 66.66
N GLY A 417 -7.08 -50.91 66.33
CA GLY A 417 -8.09 -51.37 67.29
C GLY A 417 -7.72 -52.64 68.07
N ASP A 418 -6.56 -53.24 67.85
CA ASP A 418 -6.05 -54.37 68.64
C ASP A 418 -5.40 -53.84 69.93
N PRO A 419 -5.88 -54.20 71.13
CA PRO A 419 -5.28 -53.80 72.41
C PRO A 419 -3.79 -54.17 72.56
N GLY A 420 -3.26 -55.09 71.73
CA GLY A 420 -1.85 -55.49 71.70
C GLY A 420 -0.97 -54.78 70.66
N ALA A 421 -1.53 -53.90 69.81
CA ALA A 421 -0.75 -53.20 68.79
C ALA A 421 0.18 -52.17 69.45
N THR A 422 1.49 -52.34 69.26
CA THR A 422 2.49 -51.34 69.68
C THR A 422 2.88 -50.49 68.48
N ALA A 423 3.47 -49.31 68.69
CA ALA A 423 4.01 -48.50 67.59
C ALA A 423 4.91 -49.33 66.65
N LYS A 424 5.64 -50.30 67.19
CA LYS A 424 6.52 -51.20 66.43
C LYS A 424 5.77 -52.16 65.49
N SER A 425 4.59 -52.66 65.86
CA SER A 425 3.79 -53.53 64.99
C SER A 425 3.04 -52.74 63.91
N LEU A 426 2.60 -51.51 64.25
CA LEU A 426 2.00 -50.57 63.31
C LEU A 426 2.97 -50.14 62.20
N TRP A 427 4.20 -49.75 62.54
CA TRP A 427 5.21 -49.35 61.54
C TRP A 427 5.66 -50.48 60.61
N GLN A 428 5.55 -51.76 61.02
CA GLN A 428 5.88 -52.89 60.14
C GLN A 428 4.77 -53.20 59.13
N ALA A 429 3.51 -52.91 59.46
CA ALA A 429 2.38 -53.12 58.55
C ALA A 429 2.40 -52.15 57.37
N THR A 430 2.61 -50.84 57.63
CA THR A 430 2.62 -49.75 56.62
C THR A 430 3.67 -49.87 55.51
N VAL A 431 4.65 -50.78 55.64
CA VAL A 431 5.74 -50.96 54.67
C VAL A 431 5.50 -52.17 53.75
N SER A 432 4.32 -52.81 53.79
CA SER A 432 4.14 -54.14 53.19
C SER A 432 2.89 -54.38 52.34
N ASP A 433 2.07 -53.37 52.09
CA ASP A 433 0.70 -53.55 51.60
C ASP A 433 0.34 -52.86 50.27
N ALA A 434 1.31 -52.32 49.52
CA ALA A 434 1.09 -52.02 48.10
C ALA A 434 1.25 -53.30 47.26
N ALA A 435 0.14 -53.84 46.74
CA ALA A 435 0.13 -55.01 45.87
C ALA A 435 1.13 -54.84 44.71
N GLY A 436 2.16 -55.68 44.68
CA GLY A 436 3.18 -55.70 43.63
C GLY A 436 4.44 -54.87 43.87
N VAL A 437 4.54 -54.09 44.96
CA VAL A 437 5.77 -53.38 45.35
C VAL A 437 6.08 -53.69 46.80
N SER A 438 6.66 -54.86 47.05
CA SER A 438 7.14 -55.23 48.37
C SER A 438 8.57 -54.74 48.54
N VAL A 439 8.73 -53.54 49.10
CA VAL A 439 10.04 -53.07 49.58
C VAL A 439 10.69 -54.12 50.48
N SER A 440 9.89 -54.90 51.20
CA SER A 440 10.36 -56.08 51.94
C SER A 440 10.99 -57.17 51.06
N ALA A 441 10.38 -57.56 49.93
CA ALA A 441 11.01 -58.53 49.03
C ALA A 441 12.19 -57.92 48.27
N ASP A 442 12.14 -56.65 47.91
CA ASP A 442 13.28 -55.96 47.29
C ASP A 442 14.46 -55.88 48.27
N VAL A 443 14.21 -55.59 49.55
CA VAL A 443 15.25 -55.60 50.60
C VAL A 443 15.77 -57.03 50.85
N ILE A 444 14.91 -58.04 50.79
CA ILE A 444 15.33 -59.46 50.87
C ILE A 444 16.18 -59.83 49.65
N ALA A 445 15.81 -59.40 48.45
CA ALA A 445 16.55 -59.61 47.21
C ALA A 445 17.90 -58.90 47.28
N VAL A 446 17.94 -57.62 47.67
CA VAL A 446 19.18 -56.86 47.89
C VAL A 446 20.08 -57.54 48.92
N LYS A 447 19.52 -58.07 50.02
CA LYS A 447 20.29 -58.80 51.02
C LYS A 447 20.82 -60.14 50.48
N THR A 448 20.03 -60.82 49.66
CA THR A 448 20.43 -62.05 48.96
C THR A 448 21.54 -61.77 47.96
N ASP A 449 21.41 -60.73 47.15
CA ASP A 449 22.41 -60.29 46.17
C ASP A 449 23.68 -59.81 46.86
N THR A 450 23.58 -59.10 47.97
CA THR A 450 24.73 -58.73 48.81
C THR A 450 25.42 -59.98 49.35
N GLY A 451 24.67 -60.98 49.81
CA GLY A 451 25.22 -62.28 50.22
C GLY A 451 25.89 -63.05 49.08
N ASN A 452 25.28 -63.04 47.89
CA ASN A 452 25.85 -63.63 46.68
C ASN A 452 27.13 -62.91 46.26
N LEU A 453 27.17 -61.58 46.31
CA LEU A 453 28.36 -60.77 46.03
C LEU A 453 29.48 -61.06 47.02
N VAL A 454 29.20 -61.14 48.32
CA VAL A 454 30.18 -61.52 49.36
C VAL A 454 30.72 -62.93 49.12
N THR A 455 29.87 -63.85 48.65
CA THR A 455 30.27 -65.24 48.35
C THR A 455 31.10 -65.32 47.06
N ARG A 456 30.74 -64.55 46.02
CA ARG A 456 31.43 -64.55 44.72
C ARG A 456 32.71 -63.71 44.70
N ILE A 457 32.81 -62.72 45.58
CA ILE A 457 33.99 -61.90 45.79
C ILE A 457 34.53 -62.20 47.19
N PRO A 458 34.99 -63.44 47.45
CA PRO A 458 35.55 -63.78 48.75
C PRO A 458 36.84 -62.99 48.96
N SER A 459 37.18 -62.72 50.22
CA SER A 459 38.45 -62.07 50.57
C SER A 459 39.69 -62.79 50.04
N ALA A 460 39.56 -64.08 49.72
CA ALA A 460 40.61 -64.89 49.09
C ALA A 460 40.89 -64.53 47.62
N LEU A 461 39.91 -63.99 46.87
CA LEU A 461 40.05 -63.73 45.42
C LEU A 461 41.09 -62.65 45.12
N PHE A 462 41.25 -61.69 46.03
CA PHE A 462 42.28 -60.65 45.97
C PHE A 462 43.39 -60.88 47.02
N SER A 463 43.53 -62.11 47.51
CA SER A 463 44.59 -62.45 48.45
C SER A 463 45.95 -62.30 47.78
N GLY A 464 46.89 -61.65 48.48
CA GLY A 464 48.22 -61.35 47.94
C GLY A 464 48.27 -60.12 47.04
N ILE A 465 47.20 -59.31 46.94
CA ILE A 465 47.20 -58.02 46.25
C ILE A 465 47.01 -56.90 47.29
N THR A 466 48.05 -56.10 47.55
CA THR A 466 47.96 -54.95 48.47
C THR A 466 47.29 -53.75 47.79
N SER A 467 47.45 -53.58 46.48
CA SER A 467 46.80 -52.50 45.72
C SER A 467 46.44 -52.93 44.30
N LEU A 468 45.13 -53.08 44.06
CA LEU A 468 44.61 -53.42 42.73
C LEU A 468 44.95 -52.34 41.68
N ALA A 469 44.96 -51.06 42.08
CA ALA A 469 45.30 -49.97 41.18
C ALA A 469 46.77 -50.05 40.70
N GLN A 470 47.71 -50.37 41.60
CA GLN A 470 49.12 -50.56 41.24
C GLN A 470 49.27 -51.73 40.24
N TRP A 471 48.62 -52.86 40.53
CA TRP A 471 48.60 -54.03 39.65
C TRP A 471 48.00 -53.75 38.26
N LEU A 472 46.81 -53.14 38.19
CA LEU A 472 46.17 -52.81 36.92
C LEU A 472 46.97 -51.78 36.13
N GLY A 473 47.62 -50.83 36.80
CA GLY A 473 48.47 -49.86 36.13
C GLY A 473 49.78 -50.45 35.59
N ILE A 474 50.36 -51.46 36.26
CA ILE A 474 51.48 -52.25 35.70
C ILE A 474 50.98 -53.01 34.47
N LEU A 475 49.89 -53.80 34.58
CA LEU A 475 49.35 -54.61 33.48
C LEU A 475 48.90 -53.77 32.28
N GLY A 476 48.37 -52.57 32.53
CA GLY A 476 47.98 -51.63 31.49
C GLY A 476 49.13 -50.78 30.93
N GLY A 477 50.36 -50.92 31.45
CA GLY A 477 51.53 -50.14 31.05
C GLY A 477 51.40 -48.63 31.32
N LYS A 478 50.49 -48.22 32.23
CA LYS A 478 50.17 -46.81 32.50
C LYS A 478 50.95 -46.23 33.68
N GLN A 479 51.58 -47.05 34.51
CA GLN A 479 52.46 -46.60 35.59
C GLN A 479 53.52 -47.65 35.91
N ALA A 480 54.70 -47.21 36.34
CA ALA A 480 55.66 -48.09 37.00
C ALA A 480 55.14 -48.41 38.40
N GLY A 481 54.66 -49.63 38.63
CA GLY A 481 54.10 -49.97 39.94
C GLY A 481 55.17 -50.06 41.02
N ASN A 482 54.78 -49.86 42.28
CA ASN A 482 55.71 -49.91 43.41
C ASN A 482 56.29 -51.32 43.67
N ALA A 483 57.35 -51.41 44.48
CA ALA A 483 58.07 -52.66 44.73
C ALA A 483 57.16 -53.78 45.29
N THR A 484 56.18 -53.43 46.13
CA THR A 484 55.21 -54.37 46.69
C THR A 484 54.35 -55.00 45.60
N ALA A 485 53.72 -54.19 44.74
CA ALA A 485 52.87 -54.68 43.66
C ALA A 485 53.64 -55.53 42.64
N GLN A 486 54.89 -55.17 42.34
CA GLN A 486 55.74 -55.98 41.47
C GLN A 486 56.08 -57.35 42.09
N THR A 487 56.34 -57.39 43.40
CA THR A 487 56.63 -58.63 44.14
C THR A 487 55.40 -59.54 44.17
N GLU A 488 54.23 -58.97 44.45
CA GLU A 488 52.95 -59.65 44.48
C GLU A 488 52.57 -60.23 43.10
N MET A 489 52.74 -59.46 42.02
CA MET A 489 52.48 -59.91 40.65
C MET A 489 53.37 -61.10 40.24
N ARG A 490 54.63 -61.11 40.69
CA ARG A 490 55.55 -62.23 40.49
C ARG A 490 55.14 -63.45 41.32
N ALA A 491 54.73 -63.25 42.57
CA ALA A 491 54.37 -64.33 43.49
C ALA A 491 53.07 -65.06 43.08
N THR A 492 52.14 -64.36 42.46
CA THR A 492 50.83 -64.90 42.02
C THR A 492 50.85 -65.52 40.62
N GLY A 493 51.94 -65.37 39.87
CA GLY A 493 52.08 -65.93 38.51
C GLY A 493 51.28 -65.18 37.42
N ALA A 494 50.58 -64.10 37.76
CA ALA A 494 49.81 -63.29 36.80
C ALA A 494 50.70 -62.53 35.78
N GLY A 495 51.99 -62.39 36.07
CA GLY A 495 53.01 -61.88 35.14
C GLY A 495 54.01 -62.97 34.75
N SER A 496 53.57 -64.07 34.13
CA SER A 496 54.48 -65.18 33.73
C SER A 496 55.43 -64.88 32.57
N GLY A 497 55.64 -63.60 32.24
CA GLY A 497 56.72 -63.12 31.38
C GLY A 497 57.65 -62.20 32.19
N THR A 498 58.92 -62.14 31.82
CA THR A 498 59.96 -61.28 32.42
C THR A 498 59.71 -59.80 32.14
N ILE A 499 58.50 -59.29 32.41
CA ILE A 499 58.17 -57.89 32.19
C ILE A 499 58.80 -57.09 33.33
N ASP A 500 60.01 -56.62 33.09
CA ASP A 500 60.56 -55.48 33.82
C ASP A 500 60.08 -54.21 33.10
N PRO A 501 59.19 -53.41 33.71
CA PRO A 501 58.59 -52.23 33.08
C PRO A 501 59.61 -51.12 32.78
N THR A 502 60.88 -51.29 33.16
CA THR A 502 61.98 -50.38 32.77
C THR A 502 62.76 -50.86 31.54
N THR A 503 62.59 -52.12 31.12
CA THR A 503 63.30 -52.72 29.96
C THR A 503 62.39 -53.41 28.93
N ASP A 504 61.07 -53.40 29.13
CA ASP A 504 60.04 -53.96 28.21
C ASP A 504 60.19 -53.47 26.75
N SER A 505 60.67 -52.24 26.54
CA SER A 505 60.95 -51.73 25.19
C SER A 505 62.09 -52.46 24.47
N GLN A 506 63.02 -53.11 25.16
CA GLN A 506 64.14 -53.87 24.56
C GLN A 506 63.83 -55.36 24.34
N GLU A 507 62.83 -55.93 25.02
CA GLU A 507 62.28 -57.25 24.68
C GLU A 507 61.26 -57.13 23.53
N ALA A 508 60.42 -56.09 23.50
CA ALA A 508 59.50 -55.82 22.41
C ALA A 508 60.18 -55.60 21.04
N ILE A 509 61.40 -55.03 21.02
CA ILE A 509 62.21 -54.86 19.80
C ILE A 509 62.86 -56.19 19.37
N ARG A 510 63.18 -57.09 20.31
CA ARG A 510 63.71 -58.42 19.98
C ARG A 510 62.64 -59.38 19.46
N ASP A 511 61.41 -59.28 19.97
CA ASP A 511 60.30 -60.16 19.60
C ASP A 511 59.63 -59.78 18.27
N ASN A 512 59.82 -58.53 17.80
CA ASN A 512 59.53 -58.16 16.41
C ASN A 512 60.65 -58.64 15.49
N THR A 513 60.59 -59.93 15.14
CA THR A 513 61.55 -60.64 14.29
C THR A 513 61.83 -60.00 12.90
N ALA A 514 61.04 -59.01 12.48
CA ALA A 514 61.26 -58.25 11.24
C ALA A 514 62.31 -57.14 11.34
N TRP A 515 62.66 -56.65 12.54
CA TRP A 515 63.59 -55.51 12.70
C TRP A 515 65.04 -55.91 13.05
N ASN A 516 65.27 -57.13 13.52
CA ASN A 516 66.62 -57.64 13.84
C ASN A 516 67.45 -58.08 12.62
N THR A 517 66.90 -58.00 11.39
CA THR A 517 67.63 -58.34 10.15
C THR A 517 67.85 -57.12 9.25
N ALA A 518 67.38 -55.94 9.66
CA ALA A 518 67.58 -54.71 8.91
C ALA A 518 68.96 -54.11 9.24
N THR A 519 69.99 -54.54 8.53
CA THR A 519 71.30 -53.87 8.56
C THR A 519 71.15 -52.44 8.05
N GLY A 520 71.31 -51.44 8.92
CA GLY A 520 71.27 -50.02 8.53
C GLY A 520 70.47 -49.10 9.46
N PHE A 521 69.74 -49.62 10.44
CA PHE A 521 69.04 -48.80 11.42
C PHE A 521 69.71 -48.92 12.79
N SER A 522 70.56 -47.95 13.12
CA SER A 522 71.30 -47.90 14.38
C SER A 522 70.38 -47.40 15.50
N THR A 523 70.22 -48.20 16.55
CA THR A 523 69.55 -47.83 17.81
C THR A 523 70.47 -47.09 18.78
N HIS A 524 71.62 -46.61 18.30
CA HIS A 524 72.61 -45.90 19.11
C HIS A 524 72.21 -44.43 19.29
N ALA A 525 72.36 -43.91 20.50
CA ALA A 525 72.12 -42.49 20.75
C ALA A 525 73.12 -41.63 19.95
N ALA A 526 72.74 -40.40 19.59
CA ALA A 526 73.58 -39.52 18.76
C ALA A 526 75.01 -39.33 19.33
N THR A 527 75.18 -39.45 20.65
CA THR A 527 76.48 -39.42 21.33
C THR A 527 77.36 -40.64 21.04
N ASP A 528 76.75 -41.82 20.89
CA ASP A 528 77.44 -43.09 20.66
C ASP A 528 77.99 -43.16 19.22
N ILE A 529 77.34 -42.46 18.28
CA ILE A 529 77.79 -42.32 16.90
C ILE A 529 79.03 -41.41 16.81
N VAL A 530 79.11 -40.38 17.65
CA VAL A 530 80.23 -39.41 17.69
C VAL A 530 81.43 -39.96 18.48
N SER A 531 81.19 -40.76 19.53
CA SER A 531 82.25 -41.31 20.38
C SER A 531 82.83 -42.64 19.88
N ALA A 532 82.15 -43.35 18.98
CA ALA A 532 82.69 -44.53 18.27
C ALA A 532 83.66 -44.19 17.12
N GLY A 533 83.95 -42.90 16.88
CA GLY A 533 84.92 -42.45 15.87
C GLY A 533 84.47 -42.58 14.41
N ALA A 534 83.20 -42.95 14.15
CA ALA A 534 82.63 -43.06 12.81
C ALA A 534 82.31 -41.70 12.17
N ILE A 535 82.18 -40.64 12.99
CA ILE A 535 82.12 -39.23 12.56
C ILE A 535 83.28 -38.50 13.25
N ILE A 536 84.29 -38.08 12.48
CA ILE A 536 85.41 -37.28 13.00
C ILE A 536 85.01 -35.82 12.92
N THR A 537 84.54 -35.23 14.03
CA THR A 537 84.27 -33.79 14.09
C THR A 537 85.59 -33.03 14.29
N LEU A 538 86.10 -32.36 13.26
CA LEU A 538 87.16 -31.35 13.45
C LEU A 538 86.46 -30.03 13.83
N ALA A 539 86.63 -29.59 15.08
CA ALA A 539 85.98 -28.41 15.67
C ALA A 539 84.45 -28.46 15.75
N GLY A 540 83.86 -29.64 15.96
CA GLY A 540 82.47 -29.75 16.43
C GLY A 540 81.37 -29.69 15.36
N ALA A 541 81.69 -29.87 14.09
CA ALA A 541 80.70 -30.10 13.03
C ALA A 541 80.87 -31.48 12.37
N VAL A 542 79.73 -32.12 12.03
CA VAL A 542 79.68 -33.41 11.33
C VAL A 542 80.06 -33.21 9.86
N VAL A 543 81.13 -33.87 9.42
CA VAL A 543 81.59 -33.85 8.02
C VAL A 543 80.48 -34.40 7.11
N ASN A 544 80.15 -33.66 6.04
CA ASN A 544 79.01 -33.83 5.10
C ASN A 544 77.63 -33.32 5.54
N VAL A 545 77.51 -32.68 6.71
CA VAL A 545 76.46 -31.69 6.91
C VAL A 545 77.06 -30.34 6.58
N ASP A 546 77.03 -30.02 5.29
CA ASP A 546 77.24 -28.67 4.81
C ASP A 546 76.11 -27.81 5.39
N LEU A 547 76.32 -27.19 6.55
CA LEU A 547 75.63 -25.94 6.89
C LEU A 547 76.19 -24.87 5.98
N VAL A 548 75.82 -25.01 4.72
CA VAL A 548 76.22 -24.15 3.64
C VAL A 548 75.35 -22.91 3.72
N ASP A 549 75.96 -21.88 4.28
CA ASP A 549 75.61 -20.49 3.95
C ASP A 549 76.06 -20.17 2.51
N VAL A 550 76.95 -20.97 1.87
CA VAL A 550 77.26 -20.89 0.43
C VAL A 550 77.66 -22.25 -0.19
N LEU A 551 76.83 -22.82 -1.09
CA LEU A 551 77.15 -24.04 -1.83
C LEU A 551 78.12 -23.66 -2.96
N THR A 552 79.42 -23.73 -2.71
CA THR A 552 80.40 -23.22 -3.69
C THR A 552 80.80 -24.22 -4.77
N THR A 553 80.41 -25.51 -4.71
CA THR A 553 80.59 -26.43 -5.85
C THR A 553 79.64 -27.63 -5.77
N TYR A 554 78.79 -27.79 -6.79
CA TYR A 554 78.22 -29.09 -7.14
C TYR A 554 78.46 -29.35 -8.63
N THR A 555 79.09 -30.47 -8.97
CA THR A 555 79.37 -30.86 -10.35
C THR A 555 78.76 -32.24 -10.59
N GLY A 556 77.96 -32.36 -11.65
CA GLY A 556 77.63 -33.67 -12.24
C GLY A 556 76.17 -34.09 -12.16
N ASN A 557 75.28 -33.30 -12.78
CA ASN A 557 74.05 -33.73 -13.45
C ASN A 557 72.77 -33.91 -12.60
N THR A 558 71.69 -33.43 -13.23
CA THR A 558 70.37 -33.03 -12.72
C THR A 558 69.37 -34.18 -12.61
N LEU A 559 68.51 -34.19 -11.58
CA LEU A 559 67.09 -34.54 -11.70
C LEU A 559 66.25 -33.78 -10.65
N GLN A 560 65.29 -33.03 -11.16
CA GLN A 560 64.33 -32.20 -10.42
C GLN A 560 63.28 -33.07 -9.70
N THR A 561 62.90 -32.68 -8.47
CA THR A 561 61.48 -32.62 -8.03
C THR A 561 61.36 -31.68 -6.83
N GLY A 562 60.59 -30.60 -6.96
CA GLY A 562 59.92 -29.95 -5.81
C GLY A 562 60.29 -28.51 -5.44
N ASP A 563 60.73 -27.69 -6.39
CA ASP A 563 61.14 -26.28 -6.21
C ASP A 563 59.94 -25.32 -5.95
N SER A 564 59.28 -25.45 -4.80
CA SER A 564 58.15 -24.57 -4.43
C SER A 564 58.52 -23.41 -3.49
N PHE A 565 59.69 -23.40 -2.83
CA PHE A 565 60.03 -22.32 -1.88
C PHE A 565 61.52 -21.92 -1.84
N ALA A 566 62.38 -22.45 -2.71
CA ALA A 566 63.80 -22.09 -2.79
C ALA A 566 64.16 -21.18 -4.00
N ARG A 567 63.22 -20.35 -4.48
CA ARG A 567 63.52 -19.18 -5.32
C ARG A 567 62.94 -17.87 -4.77
N ILE A 568 62.76 -17.81 -3.45
CA ILE A 568 62.60 -16.56 -2.69
C ILE A 568 63.90 -16.41 -1.88
N GLY A 569 64.94 -15.84 -2.50
CA GLY A 569 66.15 -15.42 -1.77
C GLY A 569 67.42 -15.26 -2.61
N ALA A 570 67.40 -15.64 -3.90
CA ALA A 570 68.43 -15.20 -4.84
C ALA A 570 68.18 -13.71 -5.17
N ALA A 571 69.25 -12.89 -5.17
CA ALA A 571 69.20 -11.44 -5.33
C ALA A 571 68.17 -11.00 -6.40
N GLY A 572 67.03 -10.48 -5.94
CA GLY A 572 65.85 -10.20 -6.78
C GLY A 572 64.51 -10.76 -6.27
N ALA A 573 64.47 -11.65 -5.28
CA ALA A 573 63.20 -12.20 -4.79
C ALA A 573 63.19 -12.51 -3.28
N SER A 574 62.65 -11.60 -2.45
CA SER A 574 62.18 -11.92 -1.09
C SER A 574 60.75 -11.39 -0.91
N LEU A 575 59.93 -12.07 -0.09
CA LEU A 575 58.49 -11.87 0.18
C LEU A 575 58.11 -10.52 0.86
N SER A 576 58.94 -9.48 0.70
CA SER A 576 58.71 -8.14 1.24
C SER A 576 58.19 -7.16 0.18
N ASP A 577 57.84 -7.62 -1.02
CA ASP A 577 57.36 -6.75 -2.11
C ASP A 577 56.05 -7.20 -2.75
N LEU A 578 55.10 -7.69 -1.95
CA LEU A 578 53.69 -7.80 -2.38
C LEU A 578 52.96 -6.44 -2.39
N GLY A 579 53.69 -5.33 -2.22
CA GLY A 579 53.14 -3.97 -2.20
C GLY A 579 54.00 -2.91 -2.90
N GLY A 580 55.04 -3.31 -3.63
CA GLY A 580 55.95 -2.43 -4.36
C GLY A 580 56.75 -3.16 -5.43
N MET A 581 57.34 -2.41 -6.37
CA MET A 581 58.25 -3.00 -7.36
C MET A 581 59.58 -3.36 -6.71
N SER A 582 59.99 -4.63 -6.88
CA SER A 582 61.27 -5.16 -6.38
C SER A 582 62.45 -4.37 -6.91
N THR A 583 63.57 -4.37 -6.17
CA THR A 583 64.80 -3.69 -6.61
C THR A 583 65.26 -4.18 -7.99
N GLY A 584 65.04 -5.48 -8.27
CA GLY A 584 65.22 -6.08 -9.59
C GLY A 584 64.25 -5.53 -10.62
N MET A 585 62.95 -5.48 -10.31
CA MET A 585 61.94 -4.91 -11.21
C MET A 585 62.15 -3.42 -11.46
N LYS A 586 62.63 -2.65 -10.48
CA LYS A 586 63.00 -1.24 -10.68
C LYS A 586 64.19 -1.11 -11.61
N ALA A 587 65.18 -1.98 -11.50
CA ALA A 587 66.32 -1.99 -12.41
C ALA A 587 65.91 -2.44 -13.81
N GLU A 588 65.09 -3.49 -13.94
CA GLU A 588 64.54 -3.97 -15.20
C GLU A 588 63.66 -2.91 -15.86
N VAL A 589 62.72 -2.31 -15.13
CA VAL A 589 61.89 -1.21 -15.65
C VAL A 589 62.73 0.01 -16.00
N LEU A 590 63.76 0.35 -15.24
CA LEU A 590 64.66 1.45 -15.59
C LEU A 590 65.44 1.12 -16.87
N VAL A 591 65.90 -0.12 -17.04
CA VAL A 591 66.56 -0.60 -18.27
C VAL A 591 65.58 -0.58 -19.45
N GLU A 592 64.34 -1.04 -19.27
CA GLU A 592 63.31 -1.04 -20.30
C GLU A 592 62.91 0.38 -20.71
N ILE A 593 62.73 1.28 -19.74
CA ILE A 593 62.43 2.70 -19.99
C ILE A 593 63.61 3.36 -20.72
N ASN A 594 64.84 3.17 -20.24
CA ASN A 594 66.03 3.72 -20.91
C ASN A 594 66.17 3.16 -22.32
N THR A 595 65.97 1.85 -22.51
CA THR A 595 65.99 1.22 -23.83
C THR A 595 64.90 1.82 -24.72
N ALA A 596 63.68 2.01 -24.23
CA ALA A 596 62.58 2.57 -24.99
C ALA A 596 62.81 4.04 -25.39
N ILE A 597 63.48 4.83 -24.53
CA ILE A 597 63.85 6.22 -24.79
C ILE A 597 65.05 6.32 -25.74
N ASP A 598 66.07 5.47 -25.56
CA ASP A 598 67.29 5.42 -26.36
C ASP A 598 67.09 4.73 -27.71
N THR A 599 65.97 4.03 -27.90
CA THR A 599 65.62 3.41 -29.18
C THR A 599 65.39 4.48 -30.23
N ALA A 600 66.20 4.44 -31.29
CA ALA A 600 66.08 5.32 -32.44
C ALA A 600 64.66 5.28 -33.02
N ILE A 601 64.08 6.47 -33.21
CA ILE A 601 62.72 6.65 -33.73
C ILE A 601 62.84 7.11 -35.18
N ALA A 602 62.12 6.45 -36.10
CA ALA A 602 62.07 6.87 -37.49
C ALA A 602 61.33 8.21 -37.63
N GLU A 603 61.82 9.07 -38.53
CA GLU A 603 61.16 10.32 -38.89
C GLU A 603 59.78 10.07 -39.52
N LEU A 604 58.92 11.09 -39.51
CA LEU A 604 57.61 10.95 -40.15
C LEU A 604 57.78 10.79 -41.66
N GLY A 605 57.08 9.80 -42.22
CA GLY A 605 57.14 9.51 -43.64
C GLY A 605 56.21 10.36 -44.49
N VAL A 606 55.06 10.79 -43.94
CA VAL A 606 54.01 11.53 -44.64
C VAL A 606 53.16 12.39 -43.69
N ALA A 607 52.76 13.58 -44.18
CA ALA A 607 51.75 14.50 -43.63
C ALA A 607 51.95 15.04 -42.20
N ALA A 608 51.28 16.15 -41.89
CA ALA A 608 51.27 16.70 -40.54
C ALA A 608 50.53 15.76 -39.58
N PRO A 609 50.98 15.65 -38.32
CA PRO A 609 50.26 14.88 -37.30
C PRO A 609 48.84 15.40 -37.10
N THR A 610 47.91 14.49 -36.76
CA THR A 610 46.52 14.84 -36.39
C THR A 610 46.47 15.74 -35.16
N ALA A 611 45.35 16.43 -34.91
CA ALA A 611 45.17 17.34 -33.78
C ALA A 611 45.42 16.72 -32.38
N THR A 612 45.37 15.39 -32.24
CA THR A 612 45.72 14.64 -31.02
C THR A 612 46.83 13.63 -31.31
N PRO A 613 48.08 14.09 -31.58
CA PRO A 613 49.15 13.19 -31.97
C PRO A 613 49.67 12.42 -30.75
N THR A 614 50.27 11.25 -30.98
CA THR A 614 51.04 10.60 -29.91
C THR A 614 52.27 11.45 -29.55
N LEU A 615 52.77 11.34 -28.30
CA LEU A 615 53.98 12.06 -27.87
C LEU A 615 55.16 11.83 -28.83
N ARG A 616 55.33 10.60 -29.31
CA ARG A 616 56.34 10.22 -30.31
C ARG A 616 56.21 11.02 -31.60
N THR A 617 55.00 11.05 -32.15
CA THR A 617 54.70 11.75 -33.42
C THR A 617 54.87 13.27 -33.28
N GLY A 618 54.40 13.86 -32.18
CA GLY A 618 54.53 15.29 -31.91
C GLY A 618 55.97 15.73 -31.66
N MET A 619 56.73 14.99 -30.84
CA MET A 619 58.15 15.27 -30.60
C MET A 619 59.00 15.08 -31.86
N MET A 620 58.69 14.07 -32.68
CA MET A 620 59.40 13.88 -33.95
C MET A 620 59.16 15.05 -34.91
N LEU A 621 57.93 15.58 -35.00
CA LEU A 621 57.66 16.78 -35.78
C LEU A 621 58.47 17.99 -35.30
N MET A 622 58.53 18.21 -33.97
CA MET A 622 59.34 19.27 -33.38
C MET A 622 60.83 19.07 -33.69
N TYR A 623 61.33 17.84 -33.59
CA TYR A 623 62.70 17.49 -33.93
C TYR A 623 63.03 17.78 -35.40
N MET A 624 62.18 17.38 -36.34
CA MET A 624 62.35 17.68 -37.76
C MET A 624 62.29 19.18 -38.04
N ALA A 625 61.40 19.93 -37.38
CA ALA A 625 61.31 21.38 -37.54
C ALA A 625 62.59 22.11 -37.08
N LEU A 626 63.28 21.59 -36.06
CA LEU A 626 64.49 22.20 -35.51
C LEU A 626 65.78 21.72 -36.18
N ARG A 627 65.86 20.44 -36.56
CA ARG A 627 67.06 19.84 -37.13
C ARG A 627 67.08 19.84 -38.65
N ASN A 628 65.96 19.48 -39.28
CA ASN A 628 65.92 19.23 -40.70
C ASN A 628 65.68 20.54 -41.46
N LYS A 629 65.64 20.42 -42.79
CA LYS A 629 65.43 21.57 -43.66
C LYS A 629 64.07 22.21 -43.37
N THR A 630 64.09 23.47 -42.96
CA THR A 630 62.92 24.35 -42.95
C THR A 630 63.08 25.40 -44.03
N ILE A 631 62.02 25.65 -44.79
CA ILE A 631 62.02 26.64 -45.86
C ILE A 631 60.83 27.56 -45.64
N VAL A 632 61.04 28.87 -45.75
CA VAL A 632 59.95 29.80 -46.02
C VAL A 632 59.83 29.92 -47.53
N GLN A 633 58.82 29.28 -48.11
CA GLN A 633 58.56 29.38 -49.54
C GLN A 633 57.96 30.75 -49.83
N THR A 634 58.61 31.54 -50.68
CA THR A 634 58.09 32.85 -51.14
C THR A 634 57.56 32.79 -52.57
N SER A 635 57.46 31.58 -53.15
CA SER A 635 56.97 31.36 -54.51
C SER A 635 55.50 30.91 -54.53
N GLY A 636 54.58 31.85 -54.29
CA GLY A 636 53.14 31.71 -54.55
C GLY A 636 52.24 31.58 -53.32
N THR A 637 52.73 31.03 -52.21
CA THR A 637 52.09 31.05 -50.88
C THR A 637 53.20 31.12 -49.85
N ASP A 638 53.32 32.26 -49.16
CA ASP A 638 54.28 32.44 -48.09
C ASP A 638 54.02 31.39 -47.01
N ALA A 639 54.84 30.35 -46.94
CA ALA A 639 54.59 29.21 -46.04
C ALA A 639 55.88 28.67 -45.46
N LEU A 640 55.85 28.38 -44.15
CA LEU A 640 56.91 27.62 -43.49
C LEU A 640 56.67 26.14 -43.74
N GLU A 641 57.60 25.50 -44.44
CA GLU A 641 57.57 24.08 -44.76
C GLU A 641 58.63 23.33 -43.96
N ILE A 642 58.25 22.21 -43.36
CA ILE A 642 59.11 21.30 -42.59
C ILE A 642 59.29 20.02 -43.40
N TYR A 643 60.55 19.58 -43.53
CA TYR A 643 60.93 18.41 -44.31
C TYR A 643 61.52 17.30 -43.43
N ASN A 644 61.40 16.05 -43.87
CA ASN A 644 62.19 14.95 -43.32
C ASN A 644 63.60 14.92 -43.95
N ASP A 645 64.50 14.10 -43.41
CA ASP A 645 65.89 13.94 -43.83
C ASP A 645 66.01 13.44 -45.28
N ALA A 646 64.99 12.69 -45.75
CA ALA A 646 64.88 12.25 -47.15
C ALA A 646 64.43 13.37 -48.11
N GLY A 647 64.12 14.58 -47.60
CA GLY A 647 63.71 15.73 -48.40
C GLY A 647 62.22 15.77 -48.78
N THR A 648 61.38 14.95 -48.15
CA THR A 648 59.92 14.97 -48.31
C THR A 648 59.31 16.01 -47.37
N LYS A 649 58.40 16.84 -47.88
CA LYS A 649 57.64 17.79 -47.06
C LYS A 649 56.70 17.03 -46.13
N ILE A 650 56.82 17.28 -44.83
CA ILE A 650 56.02 16.66 -43.78
C ILE A 650 54.85 17.55 -43.39
N ALA A 651 55.11 18.83 -43.15
CA ALA A 651 54.09 19.75 -42.69
C ALA A 651 54.35 21.15 -43.21
N SER A 652 53.28 21.93 -43.39
CA SER A 652 53.39 23.34 -43.76
C SER A 652 52.38 24.20 -43.03
N LYS A 653 52.76 25.45 -42.73
CA LYS A 653 51.83 26.48 -42.27
C LYS A 653 51.99 27.72 -43.13
N LEU A 654 50.87 28.33 -43.49
CA LEU A 654 50.87 29.60 -44.19
C LEU A 654 51.34 30.72 -43.24
N LEU A 655 52.18 31.60 -43.73
CA LEU A 655 52.65 32.81 -43.09
C LEU A 655 52.00 34.00 -43.78
N THR A 656 51.63 35.01 -43.03
CA THR A 656 51.13 36.28 -43.59
C THR A 656 51.73 37.42 -42.77
N ASP A 657 52.35 38.36 -43.46
CA ASP A 657 52.93 39.57 -42.90
C ASP A 657 52.39 40.75 -43.70
N ASP A 658 51.49 41.53 -43.10
CA ASP A 658 50.91 42.71 -43.73
C ASP A 658 51.69 44.01 -43.40
N GLY A 659 52.86 43.88 -42.76
CA GLY A 659 53.70 44.97 -42.30
C GLY A 659 53.30 45.55 -40.95
N ALA A 660 52.18 45.13 -40.36
CA ALA A 660 51.77 45.47 -38.99
C ALA A 660 51.74 44.22 -38.10
N ASP A 661 51.09 43.15 -38.56
CA ASP A 661 50.92 41.90 -37.83
C ASP A 661 51.50 40.72 -38.62
N TYR A 662 52.40 39.98 -37.98
CA TYR A 662 52.84 38.68 -38.46
C TYR A 662 51.91 37.59 -37.90
N SER A 663 51.26 36.84 -38.79
CA SER A 663 50.36 35.74 -38.43
C SER A 663 50.77 34.42 -39.07
N GLU A 664 50.56 33.32 -38.34
CA GLU A 664 50.87 31.97 -38.78
C GLU A 664 49.61 31.11 -38.70
N ALA A 665 49.26 30.44 -39.80
CA ALA A 665 48.15 29.49 -39.83
C ALA A 665 48.47 28.21 -39.03
N LYS A 666 47.43 27.42 -38.75
CA LYS A 666 47.62 26.08 -38.16
C LYS A 666 48.45 25.21 -39.11
N LEU A 667 49.33 24.40 -38.53
CA LEU A 667 50.16 23.46 -39.27
C LEU A 667 49.27 22.39 -39.94
N SER A 668 49.54 22.12 -41.23
CA SER A 668 48.77 21.23 -42.11
C SER A 668 49.64 20.25 -42.88
#